data_AF-A0A3D9BL15-F1
#
_entry.id   AF-A0A3D9BL15-F1
#
_cell.length_a   1.000
_cell.length_b   1.000
_cell.length_c   1.000
_cell.angle_alpha   90.00
_cell.angle_beta   90.00
_cell.angle_gamma   90.00
#
_symmetry.space_group_name_H-M   'P 1'
#
loop_
_entity.id
_entity.type
_entity.pdbx_description
1 polymer ?
#
loop_
_entity_poly.entity_id
_entity_poly.type
_entity_poly.pdbx_seq_one_letter_code
_entity_poly.pdbx_strand_id
1 'polypeptide(L)'
;MRMKKSTFKWEFSLIFLLVTVFTCFAAKTAKDRSSENTNSVKLKTNYFVDKKLQSSHMFTKLIQSANSGTYHLISHGKSGKLLINGKWLNAKEITSFLSVRIQNSKNQIKHLNIYGCEFAKGENGKSAVAYLQKTLNISVSASDDITGKDGDWILEAGVSFEIKGMEKYAYNLQCPVPSSADPDTDGDGVPNSIDVDDDNDGILDVNEGVTQSSNAVANGNFGTNTSTGGNLNNWTTNGTPGATYPLGNNWFPDSGGAVSYLDGVEGLNLYQIVTLKPSDIPSTATFSVKIWPINAVGVPVNQSWGIIDVYMEGSAGLIRLFRVINPLTATTNSPVANVEAINPIVQNLSVNGNYTARSFATGSYATVTATVSTASLAASGLILFQRKNGIANRPAGASATSGGTDDFLIDDVSYTYQKYTDTDGDGISNHLDLDSDNDGISDAYEADGNIVLTLDANCRVPYSLATDPLVGSCPSGQPSTVFATPLNTDGDGIPNFLELDSDNDGCPDATEAGVIGIVNTTAFGSPAATSSGLTNVGCFTPGDTSWIDAGNANACIDTDGDGIRDVIDIDDDNDGVLDTIEQNCTIAQPLYRDYRPGAWSGNKAVESYVSYTTSIGTYMAGYQDNGTESFTFILTDLNAGVANTLKYHYYSLNPQNPDANNVTLSVNDVVLHNFTTVANQTNPPSLSIDHGYNTISFTPTSTTATVKITWNTPINGLAGSDAQFREFQVNGETVNECTDIDTDNDGIPNRLDLDSDGDGCPDASEAGVIAQAGGNASPGTVVNIGGSTIVTNAIIGDNVPASYGANGFYNGIENNDTSTATYLGTYTYASAINAAISSCFCYRPAVTAGTILDTPQGITSLQRGGADNDNWPMVRKGAWTALESKTKGFVPNRLTNQQITDIPAANLIEGMMVYNTSLNCLYINTDGAQTGWKCFNTQTCP
;
A
#
# COMPACT_ATOMS: atom_id res chain seq x y z
N MET A 1 68.93 23.65 -17.54
CA MET A 1 68.76 24.69 -16.49
C MET A 1 67.25 24.85 -16.24
N ARG A 2 66.81 25.30 -15.05
CA ARG A 2 65.37 25.28 -14.65
C ARG A 2 64.51 26.32 -15.40
N MET A 3 63.18 26.15 -15.25
CA MET A 3 62.06 27.00 -15.71
C MET A 3 61.54 26.75 -17.14
N LYS A 4 60.39 26.05 -17.24
CA LYS A 4 59.36 26.34 -18.25
C LYS A 4 58.27 27.20 -17.59
N LYS A 5 57.55 27.97 -18.40
CA LYS A 5 56.52 28.95 -18.01
C LYS A 5 55.21 28.64 -18.75
N SER A 6 54.17 29.42 -18.40
CA SER A 6 52.88 29.62 -19.08
C SER A 6 51.87 28.45 -19.18
N THR A 7 50.54 28.65 -19.16
CA THR A 7 49.62 29.36 -18.22
C THR A 7 48.22 29.54 -18.85
N PHE A 8 47.16 29.03 -18.20
CA PHE A 8 45.75 29.54 -18.10
C PHE A 8 44.92 28.42 -17.43
N LYS A 9 44.21 28.64 -16.30
CA LYS A 9 42.85 29.22 -16.07
C LYS A 9 41.73 28.19 -16.26
N TRP A 10 40.63 28.14 -15.47
CA TRP A 10 40.00 29.07 -14.51
C TRP A 10 39.21 28.30 -13.37
N GLU A 11 38.59 29.01 -12.39
CA GLU A 11 37.59 28.61 -11.34
C GLU A 11 37.90 27.38 -10.41
N PHE A 12 38.10 27.55 -9.08
CA PHE A 12 37.15 27.60 -7.93
C PHE A 12 36.51 26.25 -7.52
N SER A 13 36.46 25.81 -6.24
CA SER A 13 36.85 26.43 -4.94
C SER A 13 37.42 25.39 -3.95
N LEU A 14 38.53 25.69 -3.25
CA LEU A 14 38.99 24.93 -2.06
C LEU A 14 40.01 25.71 -1.20
N ILE A 15 39.85 25.69 0.14
CA ILE A 15 40.77 26.28 1.16
C ILE A 15 40.75 25.35 2.40
N PHE A 16 41.80 24.56 2.67
CA PHE A 16 42.90 24.82 3.65
C PHE A 16 42.45 24.98 5.12
N LEU A 17 43.09 24.43 6.17
CA LEU A 17 44.15 23.41 6.35
C LEU A 17 44.26 23.08 7.87
N LEU A 18 44.85 21.94 8.28
CA LEU A 18 45.28 21.74 9.68
C LEU A 18 46.50 22.63 10.05
N VAL A 19 46.60 23.04 11.33
CA VAL A 19 47.74 22.78 12.26
C VAL A 19 47.70 23.70 13.51
N THR A 20 47.86 23.10 14.72
CA THR A 20 48.03 23.72 16.07
C THR A 20 46.90 24.64 16.60
N VAL A 21 46.29 24.45 17.79
CA VAL A 21 46.76 24.21 19.18
C VAL A 21 46.95 25.51 20.00
N PHE A 22 46.41 25.49 21.22
CA PHE A 22 46.41 26.49 22.31
C PHE A 22 45.35 27.63 22.31
N THR A 23 44.44 27.51 23.29
CA THR A 23 43.69 28.57 24.01
C THR A 23 42.79 29.56 23.27
N CYS A 24 41.48 29.36 23.42
CA CYS A 24 40.72 30.18 24.38
C CYS A 24 39.82 29.26 25.24
N PHE A 25 39.59 29.61 26.50
CA PHE A 25 39.06 28.67 27.52
C PHE A 25 38.12 29.40 28.49
N ALA A 26 36.83 29.51 28.16
CA ALA A 26 35.84 30.17 29.00
C ALA A 26 34.40 29.66 28.76
N ALA A 27 33.77 29.14 29.82
CA ALA A 27 32.40 28.62 29.89
C ALA A 27 32.12 27.35 29.01
N LYS A 28 31.32 26.37 29.44
CA LYS A 28 30.47 26.28 30.65
C LYS A 28 30.38 24.82 31.17
N THR A 29 31.37 24.36 31.92
CA THR A 29 31.40 23.01 32.50
C THR A 29 30.60 22.88 33.81
N ALA A 30 29.34 22.44 33.71
CA ALA A 30 28.57 21.87 34.81
C ALA A 30 27.37 21.08 34.26
N LYS A 31 27.03 19.89 34.75
CA LYS A 31 27.74 19.01 35.70
C LYS A 31 27.08 17.63 35.58
N ASP A 32 27.76 16.67 34.96
CA ASP A 32 27.33 15.28 35.03
C ASP A 32 28.41 14.39 35.63
N ARG A 33 28.03 13.70 36.71
CA ARG A 33 28.81 12.69 37.41
C ARG A 33 27.91 11.97 38.39
N SER A 34 27.97 10.64 38.33
CA SER A 34 27.28 9.73 39.21
C SER A 34 27.49 10.04 40.69
N SER A 35 26.41 9.98 41.45
CA SER A 35 26.44 9.59 42.86
C SER A 35 25.14 8.86 43.20
N GLU A 36 25.21 7.54 43.33
CA GLU A 36 24.33 6.88 44.28
C GLU A 36 24.55 7.53 45.64
N ASN A 37 23.48 7.95 46.32
CA ASN A 37 23.57 8.21 47.74
C ASN A 37 22.24 7.91 48.42
N THR A 38 22.30 7.06 49.43
CA THR A 38 21.13 6.66 50.21
C THR A 38 20.76 7.75 51.23
N ASN A 39 19.47 7.82 51.54
CA ASN A 39 18.87 8.57 52.66
C ASN A 39 18.67 10.10 52.53
N SER A 40 17.53 10.55 53.10
CA SER A 40 17.20 11.93 53.49
C SER A 40 16.80 12.97 52.42
N VAL A 41 16.04 12.56 51.39
CA VAL A 41 15.26 13.53 50.59
C VAL A 41 14.21 14.22 51.48
N LYS A 42 14.23 15.56 51.52
CA LYS A 42 13.17 16.37 52.14
C LYS A 42 11.90 16.32 51.28
N LEU A 43 10.99 15.41 51.58
CA LEU A 43 9.63 15.42 51.00
C LEU A 43 8.93 16.74 51.39
N LYS A 44 8.82 17.67 50.44
CA LYS A 44 8.25 19.00 50.67
C LYS A 44 7.53 19.57 49.43
N THR A 45 6.95 18.68 48.63
CA THR A 45 6.19 18.98 47.40
C THR A 45 4.81 18.36 47.50
N ASN A 46 3.76 19.18 47.38
CA ASN A 46 2.36 18.78 47.47
C ASN A 46 1.85 18.13 46.17
N TYR A 47 2.70 17.40 45.44
CA TYR A 47 2.33 16.81 44.16
C TYR A 47 3.17 15.59 43.77
N PHE A 48 2.67 14.86 42.77
CA PHE A 48 3.38 13.93 41.91
C PHE A 48 3.00 14.24 40.45
N VAL A 49 3.97 14.15 39.54
CA VAL A 49 3.77 14.25 38.09
C VAL A 49 4.54 13.10 37.49
N ASP A 50 3.92 12.29 36.63
CA ASP A 50 4.63 11.16 36.02
C ASP A 50 5.67 11.59 34.97
N LYS A 51 6.72 10.78 34.84
CA LYS A 51 7.82 11.01 33.88
C LYS A 51 7.45 10.66 32.43
N LYS A 52 6.42 9.82 32.19
CA LYS A 52 5.92 9.48 30.84
C LYS A 52 4.99 10.55 30.25
N LEU A 53 4.62 11.59 31.03
CA LEU A 53 3.88 12.75 30.52
C LEU A 53 4.79 13.66 29.68
N GLN A 54 4.30 14.03 28.48
CA GLN A 54 4.93 15.05 27.64
C GLN A 54 5.20 16.34 28.42
N SER A 55 6.36 16.97 28.20
CA SER A 55 6.73 18.24 28.87
C SER A 55 6.53 18.29 30.40
N SER A 56 6.57 17.15 31.11
CA SER A 56 6.19 16.99 32.53
C SER A 56 6.78 18.03 33.52
N HIS A 57 7.94 18.60 33.20
CA HIS A 57 8.54 19.70 33.97
C HIS A 57 7.64 20.95 34.09
N MET A 58 6.74 21.21 33.13
CA MET A 58 5.86 22.38 33.11
C MET A 58 4.92 22.44 34.32
N PHE A 59 4.27 21.31 34.64
CA PHE A 59 3.40 21.16 35.81
C PHE A 59 4.11 21.57 37.12
N THR A 60 5.39 21.23 37.25
CA THR A 60 6.18 21.51 38.46
C THR A 60 6.32 23.01 38.76
N LYS A 61 6.17 23.89 37.76
CA LYS A 61 6.21 25.36 37.94
C LYS A 61 4.86 25.93 38.34
N LEU A 62 3.77 25.40 37.79
CA LEU A 62 2.40 25.88 38.03
C LEU A 62 1.91 25.52 39.44
N ILE A 63 2.09 24.25 39.84
CA ILE A 63 1.60 23.72 41.13
C ILE A 63 2.30 24.34 42.34
N GLN A 64 3.46 24.98 42.17
CA GLN A 64 4.13 25.73 43.25
C GLN A 64 3.34 26.95 43.76
N SER A 65 2.25 27.33 43.09
CA SER A 65 1.29 28.34 43.55
C SER A 65 0.08 27.79 44.32
N ALA A 66 -0.12 26.46 44.35
CA ALA A 66 -1.34 25.82 44.87
C ALA A 66 -1.39 25.72 46.41
N ASN A 67 -2.61 25.54 46.93
CA ASN A 67 -2.90 25.62 48.36
C ASN A 67 -2.18 24.56 49.22
N SER A 68 -1.81 24.95 50.45
CA SER A 68 -0.97 24.18 51.38
C SER A 68 -1.60 22.92 52.01
N GLY A 69 -2.73 22.45 51.48
CA GLY A 69 -3.47 21.28 51.99
C GLY A 69 -4.09 20.34 50.94
N THR A 70 -3.83 20.57 49.65
CA THR A 70 -4.21 19.65 48.56
C THR A 70 -2.97 18.91 48.06
N TYR A 71 -3.11 17.64 47.67
CA TYR A 71 -2.10 16.88 46.92
C TYR A 71 -2.53 16.74 45.47
N HIS A 72 -1.68 17.10 44.52
CA HIS A 72 -1.99 16.99 43.09
C HIS A 72 -1.22 15.82 42.47
N LEU A 73 -1.92 14.79 42.01
CA LEU A 73 -1.34 13.70 41.24
C LEU A 73 -1.68 13.93 39.76
N ILE A 74 -0.66 14.02 38.91
CA ILE A 74 -0.80 14.13 37.45
C ILE A 74 -0.12 12.92 36.80
N SER A 75 -0.86 12.18 35.98
CA SER A 75 -0.48 10.87 35.45
C SER A 75 -1.38 10.54 34.24
N HIS A 76 -1.02 9.56 33.41
CA HIS A 76 -1.99 9.02 32.45
C HIS A 76 -3.08 8.25 33.19
N GLY A 77 -4.33 8.38 32.74
CA GLY A 77 -5.49 7.77 33.40
C GLY A 77 -6.23 6.75 32.53
N LYS A 78 -7.03 5.93 33.19
CA LYS A 78 -8.26 5.30 32.67
C LYS A 78 -9.09 4.79 33.84
N SER A 79 -10.33 4.39 33.61
CA SER A 79 -11.30 3.99 34.66
C SER A 79 -10.67 3.15 35.80
N GLY A 80 -10.47 3.79 36.95
CA GLY A 80 -9.92 3.21 38.18
C GLY A 80 -8.41 2.91 38.21
N LYS A 81 -7.61 3.35 37.22
CA LYS A 81 -6.16 3.09 37.11
C LYS A 81 -5.34 4.32 36.69
N LEU A 82 -4.08 4.41 37.13
CA LEU A 82 -3.14 5.50 36.81
C LEU A 82 -1.76 4.98 36.42
N LEU A 83 -1.13 5.54 35.38
CA LEU A 83 0.23 5.17 34.96
C LEU A 83 1.28 5.88 35.84
N ILE A 84 1.76 5.17 36.86
CA ILE A 84 2.66 5.71 37.89
C ILE A 84 4.00 4.98 37.85
N ASN A 85 5.06 5.73 37.53
CA ASN A 85 6.42 5.28 37.20
C ASN A 85 6.46 4.25 36.06
N GLY A 86 5.59 4.41 35.06
CA GLY A 86 5.46 3.47 33.93
C GLY A 86 4.73 2.16 34.28
N LYS A 87 3.81 2.17 35.25
CA LYS A 87 2.95 1.02 35.59
C LYS A 87 1.52 1.46 35.87
N TRP A 88 0.55 0.77 35.29
CA TRP A 88 -0.88 1.01 35.53
C TRP A 88 -1.30 0.50 36.91
N LEU A 89 -1.25 1.37 37.91
CA LEU A 89 -1.62 1.05 39.29
C LEU A 89 -3.14 1.15 39.50
N ASN A 90 -3.72 0.17 40.20
CA ASN A 90 -5.13 0.19 40.62
C ASN A 90 -5.34 0.94 41.95
N ALA A 91 -6.59 1.20 42.34
CA ALA A 91 -6.95 1.97 43.55
C ALA A 91 -6.22 1.54 44.85
N LYS A 92 -5.94 0.23 45.04
CA LYS A 92 -5.21 -0.30 46.21
C LYS A 92 -3.72 0.03 46.14
N GLU A 93 -3.12 -0.05 44.96
CA GLU A 93 -1.71 0.28 44.71
C GLU A 93 -1.47 1.80 44.75
N ILE A 94 -2.39 2.58 44.16
CA ILE A 94 -2.43 4.04 44.28
C ILE A 94 -2.52 4.43 45.77
N THR A 95 -3.37 3.75 46.56
CA THR A 95 -3.44 3.95 48.02
C THR A 95 -2.10 3.68 48.70
N SER A 96 -1.41 2.58 48.37
CA SER A 96 -0.06 2.29 48.92
C SER A 96 0.98 3.33 48.52
N PHE A 97 0.99 3.74 47.25
CA PHE A 97 1.88 4.77 46.71
C PHE A 97 1.68 6.14 47.38
N LEU A 98 0.43 6.52 47.63
CA LEU A 98 0.05 7.78 48.27
C LEU A 98 0.25 7.75 49.78
N SER A 99 -0.03 6.64 50.47
CA SER A 99 0.07 6.55 51.95
C SER A 99 1.46 6.97 52.45
N VAL A 100 2.52 6.49 51.80
CA VAL A 100 3.92 6.82 52.14
C VAL A 100 4.22 8.32 51.91
N ARG A 101 3.55 8.97 50.95
CA ARG A 101 3.75 10.39 50.62
C ARG A 101 2.95 11.30 51.56
N ILE A 102 1.68 10.98 51.76
CA ILE A 102 0.70 11.78 52.52
C ILE A 102 0.97 11.71 54.04
N GLN A 103 1.35 10.55 54.59
CA GLN A 103 1.65 10.43 56.03
C GLN A 103 2.95 11.15 56.43
N ASN A 104 3.93 11.24 55.54
CA ASN A 104 5.18 11.99 55.81
C ASN A 104 4.94 13.52 55.89
N SER A 105 3.91 14.05 55.23
CA SER A 105 3.51 15.46 55.25
C SER A 105 2.62 15.87 56.45
N LYS A 106 3.01 15.45 57.66
CA LYS A 106 2.52 15.90 59.00
C LYS A 106 1.14 16.59 59.03
N ASN A 107 0.07 15.86 58.73
CA ASN A 107 -1.33 16.31 58.83
C ASN A 107 -1.69 17.60 58.07
N GLN A 108 -0.96 17.98 57.01
CA GLN A 108 -1.29 19.16 56.20
C GLN A 108 -2.23 18.85 55.02
N ILE A 109 -2.01 17.72 54.33
CA ILE A 109 -2.87 17.27 53.23
C ILE A 109 -4.23 16.80 53.77
N LYS A 110 -5.31 17.33 53.21
CA LYS A 110 -6.71 16.97 53.50
C LYS A 110 -7.51 16.59 52.25
N HIS A 111 -6.95 16.86 51.07
CA HIS A 111 -7.57 16.66 49.77
C HIS A 111 -6.56 16.10 48.77
N LEU A 112 -7.00 15.24 47.87
CA LEU A 112 -6.26 14.71 46.72
C LEU A 112 -6.99 15.08 45.43
N ASN A 113 -6.26 15.60 44.46
CA ASN A 113 -6.70 15.78 43.08
C ASN A 113 -5.98 14.77 42.19
N ILE A 114 -6.71 14.11 41.30
CA ILE A 114 -6.19 13.15 40.33
C ILE A 114 -6.47 13.69 38.92
N TYR A 115 -5.44 14.22 38.29
CA TYR A 115 -5.43 14.58 36.88
C TYR A 115 -4.88 13.40 36.09
N GLY A 116 -5.72 12.84 35.23
CA GLY A 116 -5.44 11.66 34.44
C GLY A 116 -6.76 11.17 33.87
N CYS A 117 -6.84 11.16 32.54
CA CYS A 117 -8.08 10.99 31.79
C CYS A 117 -8.92 9.81 32.29
N GLU A 118 -10.23 10.03 32.36
CA GLU A 118 -11.24 9.01 32.58
C GLU A 118 -11.08 8.21 33.89
N PHE A 119 -10.24 8.66 34.83
CA PHE A 119 -9.95 7.90 36.05
C PHE A 119 -11.22 7.56 36.84
N ALA A 120 -12.18 8.48 36.86
CA ALA A 120 -13.46 8.29 37.52
C ALA A 120 -14.61 7.83 36.60
N LYS A 121 -14.36 7.58 35.30
CA LYS A 121 -15.39 7.17 34.32
C LYS A 121 -16.02 5.84 34.74
N GLY A 122 -17.35 5.76 34.65
CA GLY A 122 -18.14 4.56 34.94
C GLY A 122 -18.06 4.03 36.38
N GLU A 123 -18.64 2.84 36.60
CA GLU A 123 -18.76 2.17 37.91
C GLU A 123 -17.39 1.91 38.57
N ASN A 124 -16.40 1.50 37.77
CA ASN A 124 -15.05 1.16 38.22
C ASN A 124 -14.28 2.39 38.71
N GLY A 125 -14.35 3.49 37.97
CA GLY A 125 -13.72 4.75 38.35
C GLY A 125 -14.35 5.37 39.61
N LYS A 126 -15.68 5.40 39.68
CA LYS A 126 -16.43 5.87 40.86
C LYS A 126 -16.12 5.00 42.09
N SER A 127 -15.98 3.69 41.91
CA SER A 127 -15.52 2.76 42.97
C SER A 127 -14.08 3.03 43.42
N ALA A 128 -13.16 3.35 42.48
CA ALA A 128 -11.77 3.67 42.79
C ALA A 128 -11.63 4.98 43.59
N VAL A 129 -12.36 6.04 43.21
CA VAL A 129 -12.42 7.31 43.95
C VAL A 129 -12.94 7.07 45.37
N ALA A 130 -14.07 6.37 45.52
CA ALA A 130 -14.65 6.06 46.82
C ALA A 130 -13.70 5.20 47.70
N TYR A 131 -12.99 4.24 47.10
CA TYR A 131 -11.97 3.44 47.80
C TYR A 131 -10.82 4.31 48.31
N LEU A 132 -10.32 5.23 47.49
CA LEU A 132 -9.23 6.15 47.85
C LEU A 132 -9.66 7.11 48.97
N GLN A 133 -10.85 7.71 48.88
CA GLN A 133 -11.41 8.57 49.94
C GLN A 133 -11.46 7.83 51.29
N LYS A 134 -12.05 6.63 51.27
CA LYS A 134 -12.25 5.80 52.47
C LYS A 134 -10.93 5.33 53.09
N THR A 135 -9.95 4.96 52.28
CA THR A 135 -8.73 4.30 52.77
C THR A 135 -7.62 5.29 53.12
N LEU A 136 -7.58 6.47 52.47
CA LEU A 136 -6.66 7.57 52.81
C LEU A 136 -7.26 8.56 53.82
N ASN A 137 -8.57 8.52 54.08
CA ASN A 137 -9.30 9.41 54.98
C ASN A 137 -9.12 10.92 54.62
N ILE A 138 -9.29 11.22 53.34
CA ILE A 138 -9.21 12.56 52.72
C ILE A 138 -10.32 12.70 51.66
N SER A 139 -10.68 13.92 51.27
CA SER A 139 -11.49 14.11 50.06
C SER A 139 -10.66 13.83 48.81
N VAL A 140 -11.26 13.22 47.79
CA VAL A 140 -10.63 12.97 46.49
C VAL A 140 -11.50 13.63 45.42
N SER A 141 -10.87 14.24 44.43
CA SER A 141 -11.50 14.65 43.18
C SER A 141 -10.68 14.11 42.01
N ALA A 142 -11.37 13.65 40.97
CA ALA A 142 -10.78 13.07 39.76
C ALA A 142 -11.64 13.41 38.53
N SER A 143 -11.04 13.48 37.34
CA SER A 143 -11.81 13.66 36.10
C SER A 143 -12.47 12.35 35.66
N ASP A 144 -13.67 12.43 35.06
CA ASP A 144 -14.40 11.30 34.47
C ASP A 144 -14.44 11.29 32.93
N ASP A 145 -13.62 12.15 32.31
CA ASP A 145 -13.48 12.44 30.86
C ASP A 145 -12.01 12.68 30.43
N ILE A 146 -11.76 13.28 29.25
CA ILE A 146 -10.40 13.58 28.77
C ILE A 146 -9.83 14.81 29.51
N THR A 147 -8.70 14.64 30.20
CA THR A 147 -7.97 15.74 30.83
C THR A 147 -6.90 16.31 29.87
N GLY A 148 -6.92 17.61 29.59
CA GLY A 148 -5.85 18.34 28.90
C GLY A 148 -6.28 19.10 27.64
N LYS A 149 -5.45 19.07 26.58
CA LYS A 149 -5.68 19.80 25.31
C LYS A 149 -7.03 19.47 24.66
N ASP A 150 -7.37 18.18 24.63
CA ASP A 150 -8.48 17.62 23.84
C ASP A 150 -9.71 17.31 24.72
N GLY A 151 -9.82 18.04 25.85
CA GLY A 151 -10.87 17.95 26.86
C GLY A 151 -10.76 19.14 27.81
N ASP A 152 -10.77 18.95 29.14
CA ASP A 152 -10.57 20.09 30.06
C ASP A 152 -9.66 19.80 31.30
N TRP A 153 -9.81 20.62 32.36
CA TRP A 153 -9.03 20.57 33.61
C TRP A 153 -9.90 20.63 34.87
N ILE A 154 -11.18 20.31 34.74
CA ILE A 154 -12.15 20.13 35.81
C ILE A 154 -11.93 18.73 36.42
N LEU A 155 -12.66 18.42 37.51
CA LEU A 155 -12.64 17.13 38.18
C LEU A 155 -14.07 16.82 38.65
N GLU A 156 -14.80 16.01 37.89
CA GLU A 156 -16.26 15.88 37.93
C GLU A 156 -16.66 14.99 39.11
N ALA A 157 -15.87 13.97 39.38
CA ALA A 157 -16.09 13.01 40.45
C ALA A 157 -15.38 13.44 41.74
N GLY A 158 -16.13 14.08 42.64
CA GLY A 158 -15.67 14.40 43.99
C GLY A 158 -16.21 15.73 44.49
N VAL A 159 -15.31 16.64 44.86
CA VAL A 159 -15.60 18.08 45.05
C VAL A 159 -14.91 18.86 43.94
N SER A 160 -15.68 19.38 42.98
CA SER A 160 -15.14 19.90 41.72
C SER A 160 -14.06 20.97 41.92
N PHE A 161 -12.89 20.76 41.31
CA PHE A 161 -11.69 21.57 41.55
C PHE A 161 -10.88 21.79 40.26
N GLU A 162 -10.92 23.03 39.78
CA GLU A 162 -10.16 23.55 38.64
C GLU A 162 -8.78 24.11 39.11
N ILE A 163 -7.69 23.87 38.36
CA ILE A 163 -6.44 24.65 38.51
C ILE A 163 -6.32 25.64 37.36
N LYS A 164 -6.54 26.92 37.67
CA LYS A 164 -6.35 28.02 36.72
C LYS A 164 -4.87 28.14 36.33
N GLY A 165 -4.58 28.27 35.05
CA GLY A 165 -3.24 28.33 34.48
C GLY A 165 -2.75 27.02 33.84
N MET A 166 -3.54 25.93 33.87
CA MET A 166 -3.20 24.68 33.16
C MET A 166 -3.65 24.67 31.70
N GLU A 167 -4.49 25.63 31.27
CA GLU A 167 -4.96 25.83 29.88
C GLU A 167 -3.87 26.18 28.84
N LYS A 168 -2.59 26.02 29.21
CA LYS A 168 -1.40 26.30 28.38
C LYS A 168 -0.50 25.08 28.20
N TYR A 169 -0.96 23.91 28.65
CA TYR A 169 -0.31 22.63 28.40
C TYR A 169 -0.82 22.05 27.08
N ALA A 170 0.10 21.72 26.17
CA ALA A 170 -0.19 21.49 24.75
C ALA A 170 -0.56 20.03 24.39
N TYR A 171 -0.90 19.19 25.37
CA TYR A 171 -1.18 17.77 25.18
C TYR A 171 -2.36 17.33 26.06
N ASN A 172 -2.93 16.15 25.83
CA ASN A 172 -3.81 15.48 26.79
C ASN A 172 -3.00 14.67 27.83
N LEU A 173 -3.70 14.00 28.75
CA LEU A 173 -3.14 13.02 29.69
C LEU A 173 -3.52 11.58 29.32
N GLN A 174 -3.79 11.29 28.05
CA GLN A 174 -4.21 9.97 27.56
C GLN A 174 -3.00 9.16 27.07
N CYS A 175 -2.24 9.70 26.12
CA CYS A 175 -1.30 8.90 25.32
C CYS A 175 0.14 8.88 25.89
N PRO A 176 0.71 7.69 26.17
CA PRO A 176 2.07 7.56 26.67
C PRO A 176 3.08 7.84 25.56
N VAL A 177 4.21 8.49 25.89
CA VAL A 177 5.25 8.71 24.87
C VAL A 177 5.86 7.38 24.37
N PRO A 178 6.19 7.23 23.08
CA PRO A 178 6.91 6.08 22.50
C PRO A 178 8.28 5.77 23.14
N SER A 179 8.91 4.65 22.76
CA SER A 179 10.24 4.26 23.25
C SER A 179 10.95 3.18 22.41
N SER A 180 12.25 2.97 22.65
CA SER A 180 13.07 1.94 21.97
C SER A 180 12.75 0.46 22.35
N ALA A 181 11.51 0.18 22.72
CA ALA A 181 10.96 -1.14 23.08
C ALA A 181 9.46 -1.24 22.74
N ASP A 182 8.95 -0.22 22.05
CA ASP A 182 7.54 0.14 21.83
C ASP A 182 7.60 1.40 20.93
N PRO A 183 7.95 1.22 19.64
CA PRO A 183 8.33 2.30 18.71
C PRO A 183 7.13 3.17 18.31
N ASP A 184 7.33 3.99 17.29
CA ASP A 184 6.41 4.98 16.70
C ASP A 184 6.94 5.13 15.27
N THR A 185 6.45 4.27 14.38
CA THR A 185 6.96 4.08 13.01
C THR A 185 6.38 5.11 12.05
N ASP A 186 5.10 5.46 12.20
CA ASP A 186 4.41 6.49 11.43
C ASP A 186 4.89 7.92 11.80
N GLY A 187 5.10 8.19 13.09
CA GLY A 187 5.55 9.47 13.63
C GLY A 187 4.46 10.39 14.20
N ASP A 188 3.20 9.98 14.27
CA ASP A 188 2.08 10.75 14.88
C ASP A 188 2.28 10.94 16.40
N GLY A 189 2.94 9.96 17.04
CA GLY A 189 3.22 9.93 18.48
C GLY A 189 2.39 8.93 19.30
N VAL A 190 1.55 8.12 18.66
CA VAL A 190 0.98 6.88 19.18
C VAL A 190 2.04 5.76 19.04
N PRO A 191 2.32 4.97 20.09
CA PRO A 191 3.25 3.85 19.97
C PRO A 191 2.60 2.62 19.33
N ASN A 192 3.33 1.92 18.46
CA ASN A 192 2.90 0.73 17.73
C ASN A 192 2.17 -0.34 18.59
N SER A 193 2.51 -0.48 19.88
CA SER A 193 1.79 -1.43 20.77
C SER A 193 0.32 -1.12 21.05
N ILE A 194 -0.17 0.05 20.63
CA ILE A 194 -1.55 0.49 20.79
C ILE A 194 -2.15 1.11 19.53
N ASP A 195 -1.45 1.08 18.39
CA ASP A 195 -2.03 1.52 17.13
C ASP A 195 -2.82 0.40 16.43
N VAL A 196 -3.30 0.72 15.23
CA VAL A 196 -4.20 -0.10 14.39
C VAL A 196 -3.87 -0.02 12.89
N ASP A 197 -2.99 0.89 12.54
CA ASP A 197 -2.26 1.08 11.29
C ASP A 197 -0.90 1.63 11.76
N ASP A 198 0.15 0.81 11.69
CA ASP A 198 1.37 0.99 12.49
C ASP A 198 2.40 1.93 11.82
N ASP A 199 2.24 2.21 10.53
CA ASP A 199 3.05 3.13 9.72
C ASP A 199 2.24 4.16 8.91
N ASN A 200 0.90 4.08 8.93
CA ASN A 200 -0.05 5.04 8.37
C ASN A 200 -0.01 5.10 6.81
N ASP A 201 0.04 3.94 6.16
CA ASP A 201 -0.11 3.80 4.71
C ASP A 201 -1.59 3.93 4.24
N GLY A 202 -2.57 3.54 5.06
CA GLY A 202 -3.98 3.47 4.66
C GLY A 202 -4.65 2.12 4.91
N ILE A 203 -3.89 1.04 5.00
CA ILE A 203 -4.34 -0.32 5.32
C ILE A 203 -4.49 -0.41 6.85
N LEU A 204 -4.51 -1.60 7.44
CA LEU A 204 -4.70 -1.84 8.87
C LEU A 204 -3.94 -3.10 9.24
N ASP A 205 -3.36 -3.11 10.43
CA ASP A 205 -2.59 -4.21 11.06
C ASP A 205 -3.20 -5.62 10.82
N VAL A 206 -4.53 -5.68 10.78
CA VAL A 206 -5.34 -6.90 10.68
C VAL A 206 -5.50 -7.42 9.24
N ASN A 207 -5.34 -6.56 8.24
CA ASN A 207 -5.43 -6.87 6.82
C ASN A 207 -4.05 -7.29 6.25
N GLU A 208 -2.96 -6.79 6.83
CA GLU A 208 -1.55 -7.00 6.40
C GLU A 208 -0.96 -8.32 6.92
N GLY A 209 -1.75 -9.40 6.83
CA GLY A 209 -1.24 -10.76 7.06
C GLY A 209 -0.92 -11.11 8.53
N VAL A 210 -1.77 -10.72 9.48
CA VAL A 210 -1.83 -11.32 10.83
C VAL A 210 -2.28 -12.79 10.74
N THR A 211 -1.34 -13.66 10.32
CA THR A 211 -1.64 -14.98 9.75
C THR A 211 -2.08 -16.02 10.76
N GLN A 212 -1.74 -15.87 12.06
CA GLN A 212 -2.42 -16.50 13.22
C GLN A 212 -1.73 -16.21 14.57
N SER A 213 -2.48 -16.42 15.66
CA SER A 213 -1.90 -16.61 17.01
C SER A 213 -1.17 -17.96 17.12
N SER A 214 0.08 -18.02 16.66
CA SER A 214 0.86 -19.27 16.57
C SER A 214 1.32 -19.76 17.94
N ASN A 215 1.14 -21.06 18.24
CA ASN A 215 1.58 -21.66 19.50
C ASN A 215 3.02 -22.20 19.39
N ALA A 216 4.00 -21.48 19.93
CA ALA A 216 5.41 -21.88 19.89
C ALA A 216 5.76 -23.09 20.78
N VAL A 217 4.85 -23.49 21.67
CA VAL A 217 5.07 -24.55 22.66
C VAL A 217 4.34 -25.82 22.28
N ALA A 218 5.10 -26.86 21.96
CA ALA A 218 4.57 -28.21 21.90
C ALA A 218 4.20 -28.68 23.31
N ASN A 219 2.89 -28.79 23.60
CA ASN A 219 2.43 -29.38 24.85
C ASN A 219 2.98 -30.82 24.95
N GLY A 220 3.58 -31.15 26.10
CA GLY A 220 4.30 -32.40 26.26
C GLY A 220 3.36 -33.60 26.30
N ASN A 221 3.75 -34.72 25.68
CA ASN A 221 3.11 -35.99 26.02
C ASN A 221 3.63 -36.45 27.39
N PHE A 222 2.96 -36.01 28.46
CA PHE A 222 3.30 -36.29 29.87
C PHE A 222 2.93 -37.74 30.28
N GLY A 223 3.19 -38.71 29.40
CA GLY A 223 2.60 -40.05 29.34
C GLY A 223 2.83 -41.01 30.51
N THR A 224 1.90 -41.96 30.69
CA THR A 224 1.87 -43.00 31.72
C THR A 224 2.88 -44.14 31.47
N ASN A 225 4.18 -43.84 31.48
CA ASN A 225 5.20 -44.86 31.27
C ASN A 225 5.56 -45.61 32.57
N THR A 226 5.24 -46.90 32.65
CA THR A 226 5.42 -47.71 33.86
C THR A 226 6.88 -48.09 34.11
N SER A 227 7.43 -47.60 35.21
CA SER A 227 8.60 -48.14 35.94
C SER A 227 10.02 -48.05 35.33
N THR A 228 10.22 -47.55 34.11
CA THR A 228 11.57 -47.16 33.63
C THR A 228 11.57 -45.90 32.77
N GLY A 229 12.10 -44.79 33.33
CA GLY A 229 12.69 -43.66 32.58
C GLY A 229 11.95 -43.19 31.33
N GLY A 230 10.66 -42.84 31.44
CA GLY A 230 9.92 -42.29 30.31
C GLY A 230 10.45 -40.92 29.88
N ASN A 231 10.80 -40.77 28.59
CA ASN A 231 11.07 -39.46 28.01
C ASN A 231 9.80 -38.61 28.01
N LEU A 232 9.90 -37.38 28.51
CA LEU A 232 8.95 -36.33 28.18
C LEU A 232 9.34 -35.77 26.81
N ASN A 233 8.51 -35.98 25.79
CA ASN A 233 8.80 -35.43 24.47
C ASN A 233 8.83 -33.90 24.54
N ASN A 234 9.91 -33.30 24.02
CA ASN A 234 10.18 -31.86 23.98
C ASN A 234 10.30 -31.15 25.36
N TRP A 235 10.36 -31.88 26.48
CA TRP A 235 10.52 -31.30 27.82
C TRP A 235 11.62 -32.03 28.61
N THR A 236 12.42 -31.28 29.37
CA THR A 236 13.57 -31.81 30.14
C THR A 236 13.39 -31.57 31.63
N THR A 237 13.93 -32.47 32.47
CA THR A 237 13.99 -32.27 33.93
C THR A 237 15.40 -32.48 34.47
N ASN A 238 15.74 -31.76 35.55
CA ASN A 238 17.03 -31.89 36.24
C ASN A 238 17.01 -32.92 37.38
N GLY A 239 16.16 -33.96 37.27
CA GLY A 239 16.08 -35.04 38.25
C GLY A 239 17.26 -36.02 38.16
N THR A 240 17.62 -36.66 39.27
CA THR A 240 18.67 -37.70 39.28
C THR A 240 18.25 -38.89 38.40
N PRO A 241 19.05 -39.32 37.41
CA PRO A 241 18.72 -40.48 36.58
C PRO A 241 18.49 -41.73 37.42
N GLY A 242 17.27 -42.30 37.34
CA GLY A 242 16.88 -43.48 38.12
C GLY A 242 15.99 -43.23 39.34
N ALA A 243 15.53 -42.00 39.58
CA ALA A 243 14.41 -41.77 40.49
C ALA A 243 13.11 -42.37 39.90
N THR A 244 12.50 -43.34 40.58
CA THR A 244 11.25 -43.97 40.11
C THR A 244 10.04 -43.15 40.52
N TYR A 245 9.59 -42.24 39.66
CA TYR A 245 8.39 -41.44 39.87
C TYR A 245 7.11 -42.31 39.79
N PRO A 246 6.31 -42.44 40.86
CA PRO A 246 5.10 -43.26 40.85
C PRO A 246 3.93 -42.50 40.22
N LEU A 247 3.78 -42.60 38.89
CA LEU A 247 2.65 -42.00 38.17
C LEU A 247 1.32 -42.66 38.60
N GLY A 248 0.41 -41.87 39.17
CA GLY A 248 -0.95 -42.29 39.50
C GLY A 248 -1.88 -42.22 38.29
N ASN A 249 -2.76 -43.20 38.12
CA ASN A 249 -3.68 -43.24 36.97
C ASN A 249 -4.86 -42.26 37.13
N ASN A 250 -5.16 -41.53 36.06
CA ASN A 250 -6.46 -40.92 35.73
C ASN A 250 -7.00 -39.86 36.72
N TRP A 251 -6.23 -38.83 37.04
CA TRP A 251 -6.74 -37.58 37.64
C TRP A 251 -6.55 -36.36 36.73
N PHE A 252 -7.23 -36.39 35.58
CA PHE A 252 -7.96 -35.26 35.00
C PHE A 252 -9.28 -35.84 34.46
N PRO A 253 -10.46 -35.20 34.67
CA PRO A 253 -11.74 -35.84 34.37
C PRO A 253 -12.12 -35.84 32.87
N ASP A 254 -11.62 -34.87 32.10
CA ASP A 254 -12.24 -34.47 30.83
C ASP A 254 -11.44 -34.85 29.56
N SER A 255 -10.20 -35.31 29.71
CA SER A 255 -9.35 -35.77 28.60
C SER A 255 -8.42 -36.91 29.04
N GLY A 256 -7.98 -37.74 28.10
CA GLY A 256 -7.04 -38.84 28.35
C GLY A 256 -5.58 -38.40 28.58
N GLY A 257 -5.38 -37.18 29.10
CA GLY A 257 -4.08 -36.61 29.41
C GLY A 257 -3.41 -37.31 30.59
N ALA A 258 -2.08 -37.33 30.57
CA ALA A 258 -1.24 -37.91 31.61
C ALA A 258 -0.46 -36.81 32.34
N VAL A 259 0.20 -37.14 33.45
CA VAL A 259 0.47 -36.20 34.54
C VAL A 259 1.94 -36.16 34.94
N SER A 260 2.53 -34.95 34.92
CA SER A 260 3.87 -34.70 35.50
C SER A 260 3.79 -34.30 36.98
N TYR A 261 4.67 -34.89 37.80
CA TYR A 261 4.81 -34.62 39.24
C TYR A 261 6.13 -33.90 39.55
N LEU A 262 6.07 -32.76 40.25
CA LEU A 262 7.26 -32.07 40.78
C LEU A 262 7.54 -32.48 42.25
N ASP A 263 7.94 -33.72 42.51
CA ASP A 263 8.08 -34.28 43.87
C ASP A 263 9.35 -33.83 44.64
N GLY A 264 9.19 -33.68 45.97
CA GLY A 264 10.19 -33.98 47.01
C GLY A 264 11.47 -33.15 47.14
N VAL A 265 11.96 -32.54 46.07
CA VAL A 265 13.31 -31.95 46.00
C VAL A 265 13.24 -30.47 45.61
N GLU A 266 13.86 -29.62 46.43
CA GLU A 266 13.95 -28.19 46.18
C GLU A 266 14.85 -27.91 44.97
N GLY A 267 14.39 -27.08 44.03
CA GLY A 267 15.13 -26.82 42.80
C GLY A 267 14.97 -27.89 41.71
N LEU A 268 14.00 -28.80 41.85
CA LEU A 268 13.53 -29.59 40.71
C LEU A 268 12.95 -28.64 39.64
N ASN A 269 13.49 -28.75 38.43
CA ASN A 269 13.13 -27.98 37.25
C ASN A 269 12.44 -28.89 36.22
N LEU A 270 11.41 -28.37 35.56
CA LEU A 270 10.82 -28.88 34.32
C LEU A 270 10.89 -27.75 33.29
N TYR A 271 11.48 -27.98 32.12
CA TYR A 271 11.74 -26.91 31.15
C TYR A 271 11.71 -27.34 29.68
N GLN A 272 11.44 -26.38 28.80
CA GLN A 272 11.53 -26.48 27.34
C GLN A 272 12.29 -25.25 26.83
N ILE A 273 13.12 -25.44 25.80
CA ILE A 273 13.69 -24.31 25.03
C ILE A 273 12.71 -24.02 23.91
N VAL A 274 12.28 -22.77 23.80
CA VAL A 274 11.45 -22.26 22.71
C VAL A 274 12.32 -21.37 21.84
N THR A 275 12.23 -21.53 20.52
CA THR A 275 12.91 -20.67 19.56
C THR A 275 11.90 -19.70 18.99
N LEU A 276 12.13 -18.40 19.19
CA LEU A 276 11.38 -17.30 18.61
C LEU A 276 12.34 -16.46 17.75
N LYS A 277 11.82 -15.82 16.69
CA LYS A 277 12.48 -14.70 16.02
C LYS A 277 11.92 -13.41 16.64
N PRO A 278 12.72 -12.41 17.06
CA PRO A 278 12.20 -11.18 17.67
C PRO A 278 11.46 -10.24 16.71
N SER A 279 11.67 -10.37 15.40
CA SER A 279 10.96 -9.67 14.32
C SER A 279 9.47 -10.05 14.31
N ASP A 280 9.18 -11.36 14.28
CA ASP A 280 7.86 -11.92 13.98
C ASP A 280 6.80 -11.77 15.10
N ILE A 281 6.95 -10.83 16.06
CA ILE A 281 6.20 -10.82 17.33
C ILE A 281 5.68 -9.43 17.71
N PRO A 282 4.35 -9.24 17.88
CA PRO A 282 3.78 -8.01 18.44
C PRO A 282 4.34 -7.67 19.82
N SER A 283 4.01 -6.45 20.27
CA SER A 283 4.27 -5.93 21.62
C SER A 283 3.88 -6.86 22.79
N THR A 284 2.97 -7.82 22.58
CA THR A 284 2.56 -8.81 23.59
C THR A 284 2.42 -10.25 23.05
N ALA A 285 2.65 -11.21 23.94
CA ALA A 285 2.39 -12.64 23.74
C ALA A 285 1.65 -13.21 24.97
N THR A 286 0.93 -14.31 24.79
CA THR A 286 0.12 -14.94 25.84
C THR A 286 0.61 -16.35 26.19
N PHE A 287 1.16 -16.50 27.39
CA PHE A 287 1.46 -17.80 27.98
C PHE A 287 0.22 -18.37 28.69
N SER A 288 -0.04 -19.67 28.54
CA SER A 288 -1.13 -20.35 29.24
C SER A 288 -0.69 -21.71 29.77
N VAL A 289 -1.23 -22.11 30.93
CA VAL A 289 -0.94 -23.42 31.54
C VAL A 289 -2.08 -23.86 32.47
N LYS A 290 -2.39 -25.15 32.47
CA LYS A 290 -3.37 -25.76 33.38
C LYS A 290 -2.64 -26.35 34.58
N ILE A 291 -2.99 -25.86 35.77
CA ILE A 291 -2.32 -26.22 37.03
C ILE A 291 -3.34 -26.81 38.00
N TRP A 292 -3.02 -27.97 38.60
CA TRP A 292 -3.81 -28.56 39.69
C TRP A 292 -2.95 -28.70 40.97
N PRO A 293 -3.20 -27.88 42.01
CA PRO A 293 -2.66 -28.06 43.35
C PRO A 293 -3.34 -29.22 44.09
N ILE A 294 -2.54 -30.17 44.56
CA ILE A 294 -2.97 -31.35 45.33
C ILE A 294 -2.46 -31.24 46.77
N ASN A 295 -3.36 -31.54 47.71
CA ASN A 295 -3.08 -31.65 49.14
C ASN A 295 -3.33 -33.11 49.54
N ALA A 296 -2.32 -33.85 50.00
CA ALA A 296 -2.59 -35.20 50.52
C ALA A 296 -3.14 -35.17 51.96
N VAL A 297 -3.96 -36.17 52.29
CA VAL A 297 -4.73 -36.21 53.52
C VAL A 297 -3.92 -36.85 54.65
N GLY A 298 -3.63 -36.10 55.72
CA GLY A 298 -3.19 -36.65 57.01
C GLY A 298 -1.87 -36.15 57.59
N VAL A 299 -1.18 -35.18 56.97
CA VAL A 299 0.10 -34.64 57.48
C VAL A 299 -0.12 -33.71 58.69
N PRO A 300 0.59 -33.89 59.84
CA PRO A 300 0.49 -32.96 60.98
C PRO A 300 1.03 -31.56 60.68
N VAL A 301 0.27 -30.53 61.11
CA VAL A 301 0.53 -29.13 60.77
C VAL A 301 1.84 -28.56 61.34
N ASN A 302 2.78 -28.21 60.47
CA ASN A 302 3.91 -27.32 60.74
C ASN A 302 4.27 -26.50 59.49
N GLN A 303 3.59 -25.37 59.30
CA GLN A 303 3.86 -24.26 58.37
C GLN A 303 4.88 -24.52 57.23
N SER A 304 4.38 -25.03 56.11
CA SER A 304 5.04 -25.00 54.79
C SER A 304 4.00 -24.57 53.74
N TRP A 305 4.48 -24.16 52.57
CA TRP A 305 3.66 -23.92 51.39
C TRP A 305 4.37 -24.52 50.17
N GLY A 306 3.61 -25.17 49.28
CA GLY A 306 4.10 -25.55 47.96
C GLY A 306 4.12 -24.31 47.07
N ILE A 307 5.25 -24.01 46.44
CA ILE A 307 5.39 -22.89 45.51
C ILE A 307 5.91 -23.42 44.17
N ILE A 308 5.22 -23.06 43.10
CA ILE A 308 5.73 -23.17 41.73
C ILE A 308 5.95 -21.76 41.17
N ASP A 309 7.19 -21.48 40.78
CA ASP A 309 7.58 -20.26 40.06
C ASP A 309 7.67 -20.60 38.56
N VAL A 310 7.04 -19.79 37.70
CA VAL A 310 7.10 -19.91 36.23
C VAL A 310 8.02 -18.82 35.68
N TYR A 311 8.96 -19.20 34.81
CA TYR A 311 9.93 -18.30 34.20
C TYR A 311 9.91 -18.41 32.67
N MET A 312 10.24 -17.30 32.02
CA MET A 312 10.75 -17.24 30.66
C MET A 312 12.16 -16.65 30.68
N GLU A 313 12.92 -16.86 29.61
CA GLU A 313 14.20 -16.19 29.41
C GLU A 313 14.01 -14.85 28.69
N GLY A 314 14.63 -13.80 29.24
CA GLY A 314 14.65 -12.47 28.68
C GLY A 314 16.05 -12.01 28.31
N SER A 315 16.13 -10.83 27.69
CA SER A 315 17.40 -10.21 27.26
C SER A 315 18.42 -9.98 28.38
N ALA A 316 17.98 -10.00 29.65
CA ALA A 316 18.80 -9.92 30.86
C ALA A 316 18.86 -11.23 31.68
N GLY A 317 18.44 -12.37 31.11
CA GLY A 317 18.33 -13.67 31.78
C GLY A 317 16.91 -14.02 32.24
N LEU A 318 16.78 -15.01 33.14
CA LEU A 318 15.49 -15.59 33.51
C LEU A 318 14.54 -14.61 34.25
N ILE A 319 13.43 -14.28 33.60
CA ILE A 319 12.33 -13.47 34.10
C ILE A 319 11.24 -14.39 34.69
N ARG A 320 10.96 -14.28 36.00
CA ARG A 320 9.82 -14.96 36.60
C ARG A 320 8.52 -14.24 36.25
N LEU A 321 7.66 -14.87 35.45
CA LEU A 321 6.37 -14.31 35.06
C LEU A 321 5.43 -14.23 36.28
N PHE A 322 4.99 -15.40 36.75
CA PHE A 322 4.04 -15.55 37.83
C PHE A 322 4.39 -16.75 38.72
N ARG A 323 3.62 -16.90 39.78
CA ARG A 323 3.77 -17.89 40.83
C ARG A 323 2.41 -18.47 41.17
N VAL A 324 2.34 -19.77 41.45
CA VAL A 324 1.21 -20.38 42.16
C VAL A 324 1.66 -20.88 43.53
N ILE A 325 0.84 -20.63 44.55
CA ILE A 325 1.09 -20.98 45.95
C ILE A 325 -0.04 -21.89 46.43
N ASN A 326 0.31 -23.12 46.84
CA ASN A 326 -0.61 -24.08 47.44
C ASN A 326 -0.52 -24.04 48.99
N PRO A 327 -1.61 -23.76 49.72
CA PRO A 327 -1.60 -23.68 51.18
C PRO A 327 -1.81 -25.03 51.88
N LEU A 328 -0.77 -25.52 52.57
CA LEU A 328 -0.85 -26.67 53.47
C LEU A 328 -1.87 -26.41 54.59
N THR A 329 -3.02 -27.10 54.55
CA THR A 329 -4.10 -26.93 55.54
C THR A 329 -4.67 -28.26 56.00
N ALA A 330 -4.70 -28.45 57.33
CA ALA A 330 -5.45 -29.54 57.94
C ALA A 330 -6.81 -29.01 58.44
N THR A 331 -7.89 -29.66 57.98
CA THR A 331 -9.30 -29.49 58.39
C THR A 331 -9.99 -28.14 58.08
N THR A 332 -11.06 -28.25 57.28
CA THR A 332 -12.23 -27.34 57.20
C THR A 332 -12.01 -25.85 56.92
N ASN A 333 -11.82 -25.50 55.64
CA ASN A 333 -12.87 -24.87 54.80
C ASN A 333 -12.28 -24.48 53.44
N SER A 334 -12.74 -25.14 52.37
CA SER A 334 -12.38 -24.91 50.94
C SER A 334 -11.04 -24.18 50.73
N PRO A 335 -9.89 -24.86 50.84
CA PRO A 335 -8.60 -24.21 50.68
C PRO A 335 -8.44 -23.68 49.25
N VAL A 336 -7.69 -22.59 49.11
CA VAL A 336 -7.61 -21.83 47.85
C VAL A 336 -6.15 -21.57 47.53
N ALA A 337 -5.67 -22.11 46.41
CA ALA A 337 -4.35 -21.78 45.88
C ALA A 337 -4.37 -20.36 45.29
N ASN A 338 -3.27 -19.62 45.46
CA ASN A 338 -3.18 -18.22 45.04
C ASN A 338 -2.20 -18.06 43.87
N VAL A 339 -2.49 -17.13 42.98
CA VAL A 339 -1.71 -16.83 41.77
C VAL A 339 -1.23 -15.38 41.83
N GLU A 340 0.08 -15.19 41.78
CA GLU A 340 0.74 -13.88 41.90
C GLU A 340 1.57 -13.59 40.63
N ALA A 341 1.30 -12.48 39.95
CA ALA A 341 2.24 -11.95 38.95
C ALA A 341 3.46 -11.38 39.68
N ILE A 342 4.68 -11.76 39.26
CA ILE A 342 5.92 -11.42 39.97
C ILE A 342 6.74 -10.37 39.19
N ASN A 343 6.75 -10.41 37.86
CA ASN A 343 7.44 -9.42 37.04
C ASN A 343 6.44 -8.49 36.31
N PRO A 344 6.70 -7.16 36.26
CA PRO A 344 5.83 -6.20 35.57
C PRO A 344 5.70 -6.37 34.05
N ILE A 345 6.48 -7.23 33.37
CA ILE A 345 6.19 -7.54 31.95
C ILE A 345 4.87 -8.29 31.78
N VAL A 346 4.37 -8.96 32.83
CA VAL A 346 3.03 -9.57 32.84
C VAL A 346 1.99 -8.45 32.90
N GLN A 347 1.48 -8.05 31.74
CA GLN A 347 0.47 -6.99 31.60
C GLN A 347 -0.88 -7.45 32.15
N ASN A 348 -1.30 -8.67 31.78
CA ASN A 348 -2.53 -9.30 32.23
C ASN A 348 -2.25 -10.67 32.83
N LEU A 349 -2.99 -11.00 33.89
CA LEU A 349 -3.00 -12.33 34.51
C LEU A 349 -4.47 -12.70 34.76
N SER A 350 -4.88 -13.87 34.30
CA SER A 350 -6.23 -14.42 34.50
C SER A 350 -6.15 -15.83 35.10
N VAL A 351 -7.23 -16.23 35.78
CA VAL A 351 -7.43 -17.60 36.26
C VAL A 351 -8.80 -18.04 35.76
N ASN A 352 -8.84 -19.10 34.96
CA ASN A 352 -10.02 -19.55 34.20
C ASN A 352 -10.68 -18.39 33.41
N GLY A 353 -9.86 -17.61 32.70
CA GLY A 353 -10.30 -16.44 31.91
C GLY A 353 -10.66 -15.20 32.74
N ASN A 354 -10.78 -15.30 34.06
CA ASN A 354 -11.14 -14.16 34.90
C ASN A 354 -9.90 -13.33 35.31
N TYR A 355 -9.73 -12.16 34.71
CA TYR A 355 -8.63 -11.22 34.96
C TYR A 355 -8.61 -10.62 36.38
N THR A 356 -9.71 -10.70 37.13
CA THR A 356 -9.79 -10.26 38.54
C THR A 356 -9.51 -11.40 39.54
N ALA A 357 -9.65 -12.66 39.11
CA ALA A 357 -9.34 -13.81 39.94
C ALA A 357 -7.82 -13.91 40.16
N ARG A 358 -7.43 -14.10 41.42
CA ARG A 358 -6.04 -14.33 41.84
C ARG A 358 -5.90 -15.61 42.65
N SER A 359 -6.92 -16.47 42.63
CA SER A 359 -6.96 -17.69 43.42
C SER A 359 -8.03 -18.66 42.90
N PHE A 360 -7.86 -19.95 43.18
CA PHE A 360 -8.77 -21.04 42.79
C PHE A 360 -8.74 -22.21 43.79
N ALA A 361 -9.80 -23.02 43.83
CA ALA A 361 -9.95 -24.06 44.84
C ALA A 361 -8.90 -25.18 44.70
N THR A 362 -8.22 -25.52 45.81
CA THR A 362 -7.34 -26.71 45.85
C THR A 362 -8.17 -27.98 45.71
N GLY A 363 -7.70 -28.97 44.95
CA GLY A 363 -8.55 -30.11 44.55
C GLY A 363 -9.34 -29.87 43.27
N SER A 364 -9.16 -28.72 42.61
CA SER A 364 -9.55 -28.49 41.22
C SER A 364 -8.37 -27.94 40.43
N TYR A 365 -8.38 -28.13 39.11
CA TYR A 365 -7.46 -27.45 38.21
C TYR A 365 -7.94 -26.03 37.88
N ALA A 366 -7.02 -25.19 37.45
CA ALA A 366 -7.35 -23.94 36.76
C ALA A 366 -6.35 -23.68 35.64
N THR A 367 -6.84 -23.09 34.54
CA THR A 367 -5.99 -22.50 33.50
C THR A 367 -5.53 -21.13 34.00
N VAL A 368 -4.22 -20.96 34.15
CA VAL A 368 -3.57 -19.70 34.48
C VAL A 368 -2.97 -19.13 33.20
N THR A 369 -3.42 -17.94 32.82
CA THR A 369 -3.03 -17.28 31.56
C THR A 369 -2.37 -15.95 31.88
N ALA A 370 -1.19 -15.71 31.32
CA ALA A 370 -0.37 -14.54 31.55
C ALA A 370 0.04 -13.91 30.20
N THR A 371 -0.52 -12.74 29.90
CA THR A 371 -0.09 -11.93 28.75
C THR A 371 1.12 -11.11 29.15
N VAL A 372 2.21 -11.24 28.40
CA VAL A 372 3.53 -10.68 28.66
C VAL A 372 3.96 -9.72 27.55
N SER A 373 4.65 -8.66 27.90
CA SER A 373 5.35 -7.81 26.93
C SER A 373 6.60 -8.53 26.39
N THR A 374 6.73 -8.52 25.07
CA THR A 374 7.70 -9.31 24.28
C THR A 374 9.05 -8.65 24.15
N ALA A 375 9.12 -7.31 24.13
CA ALA A 375 10.35 -6.52 24.06
C ALA A 375 11.33 -6.70 25.24
N SER A 376 11.02 -7.55 26.22
CA SER A 376 11.91 -7.98 27.30
C SER A 376 12.33 -9.45 27.22
N LEU A 377 11.80 -10.22 26.27
CA LEU A 377 12.09 -11.63 26.06
C LEU A 377 13.39 -11.81 25.25
N ALA A 378 13.90 -13.05 25.18
CA ALA A 378 15.01 -13.42 24.31
C ALA A 378 14.52 -14.16 23.06
N ALA A 379 15.28 -14.08 21.96
CA ALA A 379 14.98 -14.78 20.71
C ALA A 379 14.85 -16.31 20.93
N SER A 380 15.94 -16.98 21.26
CA SER A 380 15.85 -18.30 21.89
C SER A 380 15.60 -18.11 23.39
N GLY A 381 14.58 -18.75 23.94
CA GLY A 381 14.19 -18.56 25.33
C GLY A 381 13.73 -19.81 26.07
N LEU A 382 14.28 -20.03 27.26
CA LEU A 382 13.89 -21.10 28.18
C LEU A 382 12.53 -20.81 28.86
N ILE A 383 11.53 -21.66 28.64
CA ILE A 383 10.37 -21.77 29.54
C ILE A 383 10.72 -22.75 30.67
N LEU A 384 10.61 -22.30 31.92
CA LEU A 384 11.01 -23.06 33.10
C LEU A 384 9.95 -23.01 34.20
N PHE A 385 9.49 -24.19 34.62
CA PHE A 385 8.77 -24.42 35.87
C PHE A 385 9.75 -24.87 36.95
N GLN A 386 9.75 -24.22 38.12
CA GLN A 386 10.63 -24.57 39.24
C GLN A 386 9.87 -24.66 40.57
N ARG A 387 10.00 -25.79 41.27
CA ARG A 387 9.49 -25.96 42.64
C ARG A 387 10.36 -25.21 43.65
N LYS A 388 9.72 -24.45 44.54
CA LYS A 388 10.31 -23.81 45.73
C LYS A 388 9.57 -24.29 46.99
N ASN A 389 10.32 -24.38 48.09
CA ASN A 389 9.74 -24.66 49.41
C ASN A 389 9.48 -23.34 50.15
N GLY A 390 8.29 -23.21 50.73
CA GLY A 390 7.92 -22.05 51.53
C GLY A 390 8.49 -22.02 52.96
N ILE A 391 9.82 -21.95 53.13
CA ILE A 391 10.55 -21.23 54.23
C ILE A 391 12.07 -21.53 54.24
N ALA A 392 12.88 -20.47 54.30
CA ALA A 392 14.35 -20.53 54.32
C ALA A 392 14.98 -20.81 55.72
N ASN A 393 14.39 -21.70 56.52
CA ASN A 393 14.84 -22.02 57.88
C ASN A 393 14.68 -23.52 58.25
N ARG A 394 15.25 -24.41 57.43
CA ARG A 394 15.38 -25.84 57.76
C ARG A 394 16.67 -26.07 58.55
N PRO A 395 16.63 -26.58 59.80
CA PRO A 395 17.83 -26.99 60.52
C PRO A 395 18.58 -28.09 59.74
N ALA A 396 19.88 -27.94 59.59
CA ALA A 396 20.72 -28.91 58.89
C ALA A 396 20.68 -30.28 59.60
N GLY A 397 20.07 -31.27 58.96
CA GLY A 397 19.92 -32.64 59.49
C GLY A 397 18.50 -33.21 59.48
N ALA A 398 17.45 -32.41 59.25
CA ALA A 398 16.09 -32.94 59.13
C ALA A 398 15.94 -33.83 57.87
N SER A 399 15.62 -35.11 58.06
CA SER A 399 15.46 -36.10 56.98
C SER A 399 14.11 -35.97 56.27
N ALA A 400 14.11 -35.99 54.93
CA ALA A 400 12.91 -35.86 54.09
C ALA A 400 12.16 -37.20 53.90
N THR A 401 12.08 -38.03 54.94
CA THR A 401 11.60 -39.42 54.88
C THR A 401 10.16 -39.62 55.36
N SER A 402 9.35 -38.57 55.31
CA SER A 402 7.89 -38.59 55.49
C SER A 402 7.28 -37.46 54.67
N GLY A 403 6.48 -37.80 53.65
CA GLY A 403 6.05 -36.86 52.61
C GLY A 403 5.24 -35.68 53.15
N GLY A 404 5.77 -34.47 53.01
CA GLY A 404 5.05 -33.20 53.12
C GLY A 404 4.51 -32.81 51.75
N THR A 405 3.30 -33.29 51.44
CA THR A 405 2.69 -33.32 50.10
C THR A 405 1.91 -32.04 49.78
N ASP A 406 2.65 -30.96 49.50
CA ASP A 406 2.14 -29.80 48.77
C ASP A 406 2.58 -29.92 47.31
N ASP A 407 1.77 -30.58 46.48
CA ASP A 407 2.19 -31.01 45.14
C ASP A 407 1.39 -30.31 44.02
N PHE A 408 1.98 -30.20 42.83
CA PHE A 408 1.37 -29.59 41.66
C PHE A 408 1.42 -30.55 40.47
N LEU A 409 0.28 -30.64 39.76
CA LEU A 409 0.21 -31.19 38.41
C LEU A 409 0.18 -30.05 37.39
N ILE A 410 0.71 -30.32 36.19
CA ILE A 410 0.82 -29.38 35.07
C ILE A 410 0.40 -30.11 33.78
N ASP A 411 -0.41 -29.47 32.95
CA ASP A 411 -0.80 -29.91 31.61
C ASP A 411 -1.20 -28.67 30.75
N ASP A 412 -1.62 -28.88 29.51
CA ASP A 412 -2.12 -27.88 28.55
C ASP A 412 -1.28 -26.59 28.53
N VAL A 413 0.04 -26.74 28.34
CA VAL A 413 0.98 -25.62 28.23
C VAL A 413 0.96 -25.06 26.81
N SER A 414 0.76 -23.76 26.67
CA SER A 414 0.89 -23.04 25.40
C SER A 414 1.58 -21.68 25.58
N TYR A 415 2.14 -21.18 24.48
CA TYR A 415 2.65 -19.81 24.36
C TYR A 415 2.26 -19.31 22.97
N THR A 416 1.28 -18.41 22.91
CA THR A 416 0.77 -17.85 21.66
C THR A 416 1.20 -16.41 21.44
N TYR A 417 1.54 -16.07 20.20
CA TYR A 417 1.82 -14.72 19.72
C TYR A 417 1.23 -14.59 18.32
N GLN A 418 0.75 -13.41 17.91
CA GLN A 418 0.43 -13.20 16.49
C GLN A 418 1.74 -13.31 15.70
N LYS A 419 1.70 -13.90 14.51
CA LYS A 419 2.77 -13.73 13.53
C LYS A 419 2.26 -12.80 12.44
N TYR A 420 2.98 -11.70 12.19
CA TYR A 420 2.81 -10.88 10.98
C TYR A 420 3.51 -11.53 9.79
N THR A 421 3.19 -11.11 8.57
CA THR A 421 3.97 -11.43 7.36
C THR A 421 5.17 -10.50 7.18
N ASP A 422 5.98 -10.87 6.21
CA ASP A 422 7.30 -10.36 5.82
C ASP A 422 7.39 -10.93 4.39
N THR A 423 6.79 -10.20 3.43
CA THR A 423 6.41 -10.71 2.10
C THR A 423 7.61 -10.75 1.16
N ASP A 424 8.33 -9.65 1.01
CA ASP A 424 9.59 -9.61 0.27
C ASP A 424 10.72 -10.44 0.91
N GLY A 425 10.74 -10.54 2.25
CA GLY A 425 11.78 -11.23 3.02
C GLY A 425 12.94 -10.34 3.48
N ASP A 426 12.80 -9.01 3.44
CA ASP A 426 13.81 -8.01 3.86
C ASP A 426 14.10 -8.08 5.38
N GLY A 427 13.06 -8.30 6.20
CA GLY A 427 13.14 -8.33 7.66
C GLY A 427 12.49 -7.14 8.39
N ILE A 428 11.89 -6.20 7.67
CA ILE A 428 10.69 -5.47 8.08
C ILE A 428 9.50 -6.47 8.07
N SER A 429 8.28 -6.04 8.34
CA SER A 429 7.08 -6.88 8.34
C SER A 429 5.92 -6.00 7.92
N ASN A 430 5.02 -6.49 7.08
CA ASN A 430 4.14 -5.68 6.22
C ASN A 430 3.51 -4.47 6.94
N HIS A 431 2.98 -4.66 8.16
CA HIS A 431 2.45 -3.59 9.05
C HIS A 431 3.48 -2.54 9.56
N LEU A 432 4.66 -2.46 8.96
CA LEU A 432 5.77 -1.53 9.24
C LEU A 432 6.46 -1.11 7.93
N ASP A 433 5.89 -1.52 6.80
CA ASP A 433 6.41 -1.50 5.45
C ASP A 433 5.49 -0.68 4.55
N LEU A 434 6.06 -0.03 3.55
CA LEU A 434 5.34 0.89 2.66
C LEU A 434 5.55 0.49 1.19
N ASP A 435 6.13 -0.69 0.96
CA ASP A 435 6.61 -1.26 -0.29
C ASP A 435 6.73 -2.79 -0.07
N SER A 436 5.66 -3.44 0.41
CA SER A 436 5.65 -4.75 1.10
C SER A 436 6.23 -5.94 0.32
N ASP A 437 6.33 -5.85 -1.00
CA ASP A 437 6.98 -6.84 -1.88
C ASP A 437 8.25 -6.32 -2.60
N ASN A 438 8.62 -5.06 -2.35
CA ASN A 438 9.74 -4.28 -2.90
C ASN A 438 9.68 -4.02 -4.43
N ASP A 439 8.47 -3.99 -5.01
CA ASP A 439 8.15 -3.57 -6.39
C ASP A 439 8.43 -2.06 -6.67
N GLY A 440 8.30 -1.19 -5.67
CA GLY A 440 8.56 0.24 -5.80
C GLY A 440 7.41 1.10 -6.30
N ILE A 441 6.20 0.55 -6.44
CA ILE A 441 4.95 1.23 -6.06
C ILE A 441 4.94 1.30 -4.50
N SER A 442 3.79 1.45 -3.85
CA SER A 442 3.71 1.59 -2.39
C SER A 442 2.31 1.22 -1.93
N ASP A 443 2.19 0.36 -0.92
CA ASP A 443 0.97 -0.33 -0.47
C ASP A 443 -0.29 0.57 -0.48
N ALA A 444 -0.14 1.82 -0.02
CA ALA A 444 -1.15 2.87 -0.03
C ALA A 444 -1.82 3.13 -1.40
N TYR A 445 -1.07 3.07 -2.51
CA TYR A 445 -1.57 3.27 -3.87
C TYR A 445 -2.24 2.01 -4.42
N GLU A 446 -1.62 0.84 -4.22
CA GLU A 446 -2.17 -0.45 -4.64
C GLU A 446 -3.50 -0.76 -3.94
N ALA A 447 -3.64 -0.40 -2.66
CA ALA A 447 -4.84 -0.65 -1.89
C ALA A 447 -6.10 0.15 -2.34
N ASP A 448 -5.95 1.28 -3.06
CA ASP A 448 -7.07 2.03 -3.67
C ASP A 448 -7.17 1.83 -5.19
N GLY A 449 -6.07 1.48 -5.87
CA GLY A 449 -5.98 1.42 -7.33
C GLY A 449 -6.28 2.77 -8.00
N ASN A 450 -5.86 3.88 -7.40
CA ASN A 450 -6.21 5.22 -7.89
C ASN A 450 -5.16 6.30 -7.55
N ILE A 451 -4.77 7.07 -8.56
CA ILE A 451 -3.77 8.16 -8.49
C ILE A 451 -4.34 9.43 -7.80
N VAL A 452 -5.40 9.28 -6.99
CA VAL A 452 -6.17 10.37 -6.36
C VAL A 452 -5.76 10.61 -4.90
N LEU A 453 -5.10 9.63 -4.26
CA LEU A 453 -4.55 9.78 -2.92
C LEU A 453 -3.45 10.85 -2.88
N THR A 454 -3.59 11.79 -1.94
CA THR A 454 -2.60 12.84 -1.71
C THR A 454 -1.67 12.41 -0.58
N LEU A 455 -0.73 11.51 -0.88
CA LEU A 455 0.22 10.98 0.11
C LEU A 455 1.22 12.06 0.59
N ASP A 456 1.84 11.79 1.73
CA ASP A 456 2.93 12.57 2.31
C ASP A 456 4.29 12.27 1.61
N ALA A 457 5.38 12.96 2.00
CA ALA A 457 6.70 12.80 1.38
C ALA A 457 7.40 11.46 1.70
N ASN A 458 6.78 10.61 2.50
CA ASN A 458 7.16 9.23 2.84
C ASN A 458 5.97 8.29 2.58
N CYS A 459 5.08 8.64 1.64
CA CYS A 459 4.03 7.78 1.06
C CYS A 459 2.86 7.45 2.00
N ARG A 460 2.74 8.18 3.11
CA ARG A 460 1.71 7.96 4.13
C ARG A 460 0.41 8.70 3.82
N VAL A 461 -0.75 8.10 4.10
CA VAL A 461 -2.06 8.75 3.91
C VAL A 461 -2.28 9.82 5.00
N PRO A 462 -2.42 11.11 4.69
CA PRO A 462 -2.35 12.17 5.70
C PRO A 462 -3.30 12.00 6.89
N TYR A 463 -2.75 12.04 8.11
CA TYR A 463 -3.51 11.81 9.33
C TYR A 463 -4.59 12.87 9.60
N SER A 464 -5.77 12.43 10.06
CA SER A 464 -6.89 13.31 10.45
C SER A 464 -7.24 13.16 11.93
N LEU A 465 -6.88 14.18 12.73
CA LEU A 465 -7.24 14.35 14.15
C LEU A 465 -8.76 14.41 14.45
N ALA A 466 -9.63 14.15 13.47
CA ALA A 466 -11.08 14.28 13.59
C ALA A 466 -11.86 13.29 12.70
N THR A 467 -11.99 12.03 13.12
CA THR A 467 -13.27 11.43 13.57
C THR A 467 -13.13 9.95 14.01
N ASP A 468 -12.56 9.68 15.19
CA ASP A 468 -12.71 8.37 15.83
C ASP A 468 -14.06 8.27 16.59
N PRO A 469 -14.92 7.27 16.33
CA PRO A 469 -16.15 7.03 17.10
C PRO A 469 -15.93 6.36 18.48
N LEU A 470 -14.73 5.88 18.82
CA LEU A 470 -14.43 5.14 20.07
C LEU A 470 -14.08 6.05 21.26
N VAL A 471 -15.12 6.67 21.83
CA VAL A 471 -15.06 7.59 22.98
C VAL A 471 -14.40 6.98 24.25
N GLY A 472 -13.07 7.01 24.33
CA GLY A 472 -12.30 6.75 25.56
C GLY A 472 -10.89 6.15 25.42
N SER A 473 -10.37 5.95 24.21
CA SER A 473 -8.98 5.50 23.96
C SER A 473 -8.03 6.69 23.75
N CYS A 474 -6.77 6.46 23.37
CA CYS A 474 -6.07 7.45 22.55
C CYS A 474 -6.88 7.71 21.26
N PRO A 475 -6.61 8.79 20.51
CA PRO A 475 -6.80 8.70 19.07
C PRO A 475 -6.08 7.41 18.63
N SER A 476 -6.79 6.53 17.94
CA SER A 476 -6.12 5.58 17.06
C SER A 476 -5.37 6.38 16.00
N GLY A 477 -4.17 5.94 15.61
CA GLY A 477 -3.49 6.37 14.40
C GLY A 477 -4.26 5.81 13.21
N GLN A 478 -5.41 6.42 12.93
CA GLN A 478 -6.21 6.07 11.77
C GLN A 478 -5.98 7.11 10.67
N PRO A 479 -5.53 6.65 9.50
CA PRO A 479 -5.32 7.51 8.33
C PRO A 479 -6.65 8.17 7.93
N SER A 480 -6.57 9.26 7.16
CA SER A 480 -7.79 9.95 6.70
C SER A 480 -8.65 9.12 5.71
N THR A 481 -8.07 8.06 5.15
CA THR A 481 -8.71 7.04 4.31
C THR A 481 -8.26 5.67 4.80
N VAL A 482 -9.19 4.72 5.01
CA VAL A 482 -8.89 3.36 5.51
C VAL A 482 -9.35 2.31 4.49
N PHE A 483 -8.42 1.48 4.02
CA PHE A 483 -8.66 0.37 3.08
C PHE A 483 -9.10 -0.89 3.83
N ALA A 484 -10.32 -0.83 4.37
CA ALA A 484 -10.93 -1.92 5.14
C ALA A 484 -11.05 -3.24 4.36
N THR A 485 -11.02 -3.18 3.03
CA THR A 485 -10.72 -4.28 2.11
C THR A 485 -9.78 -3.71 1.04
N PRO A 486 -8.48 -4.02 1.08
CA PRO A 486 -7.54 -3.63 0.03
C PRO A 486 -7.94 -4.24 -1.33
N LEU A 487 -7.38 -3.70 -2.41
CA LEU A 487 -7.58 -4.23 -3.75
C LEU A 487 -6.98 -5.63 -3.89
N ASN A 488 -7.64 -6.46 -4.69
CA ASN A 488 -7.14 -7.68 -5.32
C ASN A 488 -7.75 -7.63 -6.73
N THR A 489 -6.91 -7.44 -7.76
CA THR A 489 -7.39 -7.17 -9.12
C THR A 489 -7.80 -8.45 -9.86
N ASP A 490 -6.99 -9.52 -9.82
CA ASP A 490 -7.23 -10.76 -10.56
C ASP A 490 -8.35 -11.68 -9.98
N GLY A 491 -8.63 -11.56 -8.68
CA GLY A 491 -9.61 -12.39 -7.95
C GLY A 491 -9.07 -13.63 -7.22
N ASP A 492 -7.76 -13.88 -7.16
CA ASP A 492 -7.13 -15.05 -6.51
C ASP A 492 -7.33 -15.06 -4.98
N GLY A 493 -7.17 -13.90 -4.33
CA GLY A 493 -7.23 -13.74 -2.87
C GLY A 493 -5.97 -13.18 -2.19
N ILE A 494 -4.89 -12.91 -2.94
CA ILE A 494 -3.75 -12.09 -2.55
C ILE A 494 -4.06 -10.62 -2.91
N PRO A 495 -3.98 -9.69 -1.95
CA PRO A 495 -4.08 -8.26 -2.26
C PRO A 495 -2.92 -7.74 -3.11
N ASN A 496 -3.20 -6.76 -3.99
CA ASN A 496 -2.21 -6.15 -4.91
C ASN A 496 -0.88 -5.81 -4.22
N PHE A 497 -0.94 -5.15 -3.06
CA PHE A 497 0.24 -4.73 -2.27
C PHE A 497 1.17 -5.85 -1.77
N LEU A 498 0.89 -7.10 -2.12
CA LEU A 498 1.65 -8.30 -1.78
C LEU A 498 2.03 -9.13 -3.02
N GLU A 499 1.80 -8.62 -4.24
CA GLU A 499 1.88 -9.37 -5.49
C GLU A 499 2.38 -8.53 -6.69
N LEU A 500 3.55 -8.91 -7.19
CA LEU A 500 4.34 -8.28 -8.26
C LEU A 500 3.70 -8.32 -9.68
N ASP A 501 2.44 -8.74 -9.80
CA ASP A 501 1.72 -9.10 -11.05
C ASP A 501 0.20 -9.10 -10.72
N SER A 502 -0.31 -7.95 -10.27
CA SER A 502 -1.62 -7.75 -9.61
C SER A 502 -2.83 -8.25 -10.41
N ASP A 503 -2.73 -8.22 -11.74
CA ASP A 503 -3.80 -8.64 -12.64
C ASP A 503 -3.55 -9.99 -13.34
N ASN A 504 -2.37 -10.60 -13.10
CA ASN A 504 -1.96 -11.92 -13.57
C ASN A 504 -1.79 -12.02 -15.10
N ASP A 505 -1.60 -10.91 -15.82
CA ASP A 505 -1.33 -10.93 -17.27
C ASP A 505 0.10 -11.40 -17.62
N GLY A 506 1.00 -11.44 -16.63
CA GLY A 506 2.40 -11.85 -16.77
C GLY A 506 3.38 -10.72 -17.03
N CYS A 507 2.93 -9.46 -16.99
CA CYS A 507 3.76 -8.27 -16.91
C CYS A 507 3.84 -7.83 -15.44
N PRO A 508 5.03 -7.51 -14.88
CA PRO A 508 5.10 -7.10 -13.48
C PRO A 508 4.69 -5.63 -13.29
N ASP A 509 3.88 -5.32 -12.28
CA ASP A 509 3.26 -4.02 -11.99
C ASP A 509 4.22 -2.83 -12.18
N ALA A 510 5.38 -2.86 -11.52
CA ALA A 510 6.44 -1.85 -11.65
C ALA A 510 6.86 -1.57 -13.11
N THR A 511 6.83 -2.57 -13.98
CA THR A 511 7.17 -2.44 -15.40
C THR A 511 6.10 -1.63 -16.14
N GLU A 512 4.84 -1.89 -15.84
CA GLU A 512 3.69 -1.24 -16.47
C GLU A 512 3.48 0.18 -15.98
N ALA A 513 3.50 0.36 -14.66
CA ALA A 513 3.41 1.64 -13.97
C ALA A 513 4.56 2.59 -14.35
N GLY A 514 5.67 2.05 -14.88
CA GLY A 514 6.81 2.79 -15.42
C GLY A 514 7.91 3.09 -14.39
N VAL A 515 8.12 2.20 -13.42
CA VAL A 515 9.08 2.33 -12.32
C VAL A 515 10.53 2.20 -12.83
N ILE A 516 11.25 3.32 -12.90
CA ILE A 516 12.65 3.35 -13.36
C ILE A 516 13.60 3.24 -12.16
N GLY A 517 13.87 2.01 -11.70
CA GLY A 517 14.66 1.76 -10.48
C GLY A 517 15.52 0.50 -10.46
N ILE A 518 16.07 0.20 -9.28
CA ILE A 518 16.37 -1.18 -8.87
C ILE A 518 15.22 -1.57 -7.96
N VAL A 519 14.31 -2.37 -8.50
CA VAL A 519 13.09 -2.84 -7.86
C VAL A 519 12.86 -4.31 -8.19
N ASN A 520 11.92 -4.94 -7.50
CA ASN A 520 11.56 -6.33 -7.72
C ASN A 520 10.54 -6.45 -8.87
N THR A 521 10.85 -7.25 -9.90
CA THR A 521 9.92 -7.55 -11.00
C THR A 521 9.84 -9.04 -11.32
N THR A 522 10.44 -9.91 -10.49
CA THR A 522 10.54 -11.36 -10.79
C THR A 522 10.73 -12.28 -9.58
N ALA A 523 11.15 -11.77 -8.42
CA ALA A 523 11.36 -12.58 -7.21
C ALA A 523 11.58 -11.73 -5.95
N PHE A 524 10.65 -11.87 -5.00
CA PHE A 524 10.76 -11.43 -3.60
C PHE A 524 12.18 -11.65 -3.02
N GLY A 525 12.76 -10.62 -2.39
CA GLY A 525 14.04 -10.72 -1.68
C GLY A 525 15.10 -9.66 -2.01
N SER A 526 14.70 -8.49 -2.52
CA SER A 526 15.55 -7.30 -2.54
C SER A 526 15.41 -6.56 -1.20
N PRO A 527 16.49 -6.16 -0.51
CA PRO A 527 16.37 -5.45 0.76
C PRO A 527 15.96 -3.98 0.55
N ALA A 528 15.11 -3.48 1.44
CA ALA A 528 14.63 -2.11 1.51
C ALA A 528 15.79 -1.10 1.41
N ALA A 529 15.54 0.03 0.73
CA ALA A 529 16.52 1.11 0.65
C ALA A 529 16.47 2.03 1.89
N THR A 530 15.34 2.02 2.59
CA THR A 530 15.01 2.94 3.68
C THR A 530 14.92 2.20 5.04
N SER A 531 14.22 2.78 6.01
CA SER A 531 13.93 2.14 7.31
C SER A 531 12.42 2.13 7.57
N SER A 532 11.66 1.98 6.49
CA SER A 532 10.21 2.15 6.38
C SER A 532 9.75 1.58 5.02
N GLY A 533 10.14 0.35 4.71
CA GLY A 533 9.84 -0.35 3.45
C GLY A 533 10.57 0.15 2.20
N LEU A 534 10.19 1.35 1.77
CA LEU A 534 10.46 1.94 0.46
C LEU A 534 11.82 1.56 -0.18
N THR A 535 11.72 1.16 -1.45
CA THR A 535 12.79 1.01 -2.44
C THR A 535 13.60 2.31 -2.63
N ASN A 536 14.64 2.26 -3.49
CA ASN A 536 15.41 3.46 -3.86
C ASN A 536 14.60 4.47 -4.72
N VAL A 537 13.39 4.11 -5.15
CA VAL A 537 12.49 5.01 -5.90
C VAL A 537 11.81 6.00 -4.95
N GLY A 538 11.50 5.56 -3.72
CA GLY A 538 10.66 6.30 -2.78
C GLY A 538 9.20 6.27 -3.25
N CYS A 539 8.42 7.29 -2.94
CA CYS A 539 7.03 7.37 -3.39
C CYS A 539 6.95 7.56 -4.89
N PHE A 540 6.88 6.44 -5.61
CA PHE A 540 6.46 6.45 -6.99
C PHE A 540 4.97 6.81 -7.08
N THR A 541 4.56 7.33 -8.22
CA THR A 541 3.16 7.57 -8.54
C THR A 541 2.95 7.01 -9.93
N PRO A 542 2.26 5.87 -10.11
CA PRO A 542 1.99 5.30 -11.42
C PRO A 542 1.45 6.36 -12.39
N GLY A 543 2.00 6.40 -13.60
CA GLY A 543 1.57 7.35 -14.64
C GLY A 543 0.31 6.92 -15.37
N ASP A 544 -0.10 5.67 -15.18
CA ASP A 544 -1.14 4.93 -15.88
C ASP A 544 -1.75 3.88 -14.92
N THR A 545 -2.78 3.14 -15.36
CA THR A 545 -3.46 2.07 -14.62
C THR A 545 -3.41 0.70 -15.30
N SER A 546 -2.42 0.47 -16.17
CA SER A 546 -2.20 -0.82 -16.84
C SER A 546 -2.02 -1.97 -15.85
N TRP A 547 -1.14 -1.79 -14.86
CA TRP A 547 -0.88 -2.65 -13.68
C TRP A 547 -2.10 -3.06 -12.80
N ILE A 548 -3.32 -2.70 -13.18
CA ILE A 548 -4.56 -3.12 -12.52
C ILE A 548 -5.72 -3.40 -13.50
N ASP A 549 -5.46 -3.71 -14.77
CA ASP A 549 -6.50 -4.01 -15.77
C ASP A 549 -6.55 -5.49 -16.18
N ALA A 550 -7.18 -6.30 -15.32
CA ALA A 550 -7.48 -7.73 -15.54
C ALA A 550 -8.33 -8.07 -16.80
N GLY A 551 -8.57 -7.10 -17.70
CA GLY A 551 -9.04 -7.34 -19.06
C GLY A 551 -7.95 -7.51 -20.12
N ASN A 552 -6.68 -7.22 -19.81
CA ASN A 552 -5.64 -7.01 -20.81
C ASN A 552 -4.90 -8.27 -21.28
N ALA A 553 -4.00 -8.10 -22.25
CA ALA A 553 -3.14 -9.16 -22.78
C ALA A 553 -1.66 -8.75 -22.73
N ASN A 554 -0.94 -9.27 -21.73
CA ASN A 554 0.47 -9.04 -21.45
C ASN A 554 0.99 -7.65 -21.84
N ALA A 555 0.70 -6.64 -21.00
CA ALA A 555 1.06 -5.25 -21.24
C ALA A 555 2.58 -4.99 -21.39
N CYS A 556 3.43 -6.00 -21.17
CA CYS A 556 4.87 -6.01 -21.43
C CYS A 556 5.27 -6.30 -22.90
N ILE A 557 4.32 -6.66 -23.78
CA ILE A 557 4.63 -6.93 -25.19
C ILE A 557 5.09 -5.65 -25.90
N ASP A 558 6.09 -5.84 -26.74
CA ASP A 558 6.77 -4.90 -27.66
C ASP A 558 7.01 -5.77 -28.91
N THR A 559 6.06 -5.79 -29.85
CA THR A 559 6.02 -6.79 -30.91
C THR A 559 7.14 -6.61 -31.95
N ASP A 560 7.42 -5.38 -32.39
CA ASP A 560 8.48 -5.12 -33.38
C ASP A 560 9.90 -4.96 -32.79
N GLY A 561 10.01 -4.58 -31.51
CA GLY A 561 11.28 -4.39 -30.80
C GLY A 561 11.87 -2.97 -30.85
N ASP A 562 11.07 -1.97 -31.21
CA ASP A 562 11.40 -0.54 -31.15
C ASP A 562 11.64 -0.08 -29.69
N GLY A 563 10.83 -0.55 -28.72
CA GLY A 563 10.92 -0.18 -27.31
C GLY A 563 9.77 0.68 -26.76
N ILE A 564 8.75 0.98 -27.57
CA ILE A 564 7.37 1.22 -27.13
C ILE A 564 6.70 -0.16 -26.87
N ARG A 565 5.52 -0.16 -26.25
CA ARG A 565 4.75 -1.39 -25.91
C ARG A 565 3.43 -1.37 -26.67
N ASP A 566 2.91 -2.51 -27.11
CA ASP A 566 1.67 -2.62 -27.93
C ASP A 566 0.44 -1.92 -27.29
N VAL A 567 0.44 -1.73 -25.97
CA VAL A 567 -0.59 -0.99 -25.20
C VAL A 567 -0.50 0.55 -25.36
N ILE A 568 0.60 1.07 -25.87
CA ILE A 568 0.93 2.50 -26.05
C ILE A 568 1.22 2.84 -27.52
N ASP A 569 1.66 1.85 -28.30
CA ASP A 569 1.80 1.93 -29.75
C ASP A 569 0.44 2.13 -30.45
N ILE A 570 0.50 2.43 -31.74
CA ILE A 570 -0.66 2.54 -32.64
C ILE A 570 -0.36 1.97 -34.05
N ASP A 571 0.79 1.30 -34.21
CA ASP A 571 1.36 0.71 -35.44
C ASP A 571 2.24 -0.51 -35.02
N ASP A 572 1.64 -1.47 -34.31
CA ASP A 572 2.32 -2.53 -33.49
C ASP A 572 3.44 -3.36 -34.17
N ASP A 573 3.46 -3.49 -35.50
CA ASP A 573 4.55 -4.17 -36.25
C ASP A 573 5.46 -3.21 -37.05
N ASN A 574 5.14 -1.92 -36.99
CA ASN A 574 5.73 -0.81 -37.72
C ASN A 574 5.78 -0.97 -39.26
N ASP A 575 4.82 -1.66 -39.88
CA ASP A 575 4.58 -1.57 -41.34
C ASP A 575 4.23 -0.13 -41.78
N GLY A 576 3.75 0.71 -40.85
CA GLY A 576 3.44 2.10 -41.10
C GLY A 576 1.98 2.36 -41.46
N VAL A 577 1.09 1.36 -41.39
CA VAL A 577 -0.37 1.49 -41.33
C VAL A 577 -0.74 1.96 -39.91
N LEU A 578 -1.72 1.38 -39.23
CA LEU A 578 -2.21 1.78 -37.91
C LEU A 578 -3.26 0.75 -37.48
N ASP A 579 -3.11 0.06 -36.34
CA ASP A 579 -4.02 -1.03 -35.88
C ASP A 579 -5.51 -0.68 -35.95
N THR A 580 -5.88 0.58 -35.70
CA THR A 580 -7.27 1.08 -35.83
C THR A 580 -7.89 1.00 -37.24
N ILE A 581 -7.08 0.70 -38.27
CA ILE A 581 -7.46 0.47 -39.67
C ILE A 581 -7.58 -1.04 -39.98
N GLU A 582 -6.96 -1.87 -39.14
CA GLU A 582 -6.57 -3.26 -39.42
C GLU A 582 -7.35 -4.24 -38.54
N GLN A 583 -7.66 -3.81 -37.31
CA GLN A 583 -8.68 -4.38 -36.47
C GLN A 583 -10.08 -3.94 -36.94
N ASN A 584 -11.09 -4.79 -36.68
CA ASN A 584 -12.49 -4.40 -36.81
C ASN A 584 -12.92 -3.56 -35.59
N CYS A 585 -12.52 -2.28 -35.58
CA CYS A 585 -12.90 -1.32 -34.54
C CYS A 585 -14.39 -0.93 -34.59
N THR A 586 -15.12 -1.32 -33.55
CA THR A 586 -16.49 -0.86 -33.32
C THR A 586 -16.52 0.20 -32.21
N ILE A 587 -17.28 1.28 -32.43
CA ILE A 587 -17.48 2.29 -31.37
C ILE A 587 -18.36 1.67 -30.29
N ALA A 588 -17.74 1.24 -29.20
CA ALA A 588 -18.42 0.71 -28.03
C ALA A 588 -19.29 1.79 -27.37
N GLN A 589 -20.05 1.42 -26.34
CA GLN A 589 -20.62 2.46 -25.49
C GLN A 589 -19.48 3.22 -24.81
N PRO A 590 -19.51 4.56 -24.75
CA PRO A 590 -18.49 5.31 -24.05
C PRO A 590 -18.35 4.78 -22.62
N LEU A 591 -17.14 4.35 -22.28
CA LEU A 591 -16.74 4.22 -20.90
C LEU A 591 -16.78 5.61 -20.27
N TYR A 592 -17.08 5.63 -18.98
CA TYR A 592 -17.18 6.86 -18.22
C TYR A 592 -16.47 6.64 -16.89
N ARG A 593 -15.45 7.45 -16.60
CA ARG A 593 -14.73 7.38 -15.33
C ARG A 593 -15.68 7.72 -14.17
N ASP A 594 -15.90 6.74 -13.30
CA ASP A 594 -16.94 6.74 -12.26
C ASP A 594 -16.43 7.46 -11.00
N TYR A 595 -16.83 8.71 -10.82
CA TYR A 595 -16.18 9.62 -9.88
C TYR A 595 -16.63 9.40 -8.43
N ARG A 596 -15.79 8.71 -7.63
CA ARG A 596 -15.99 8.51 -6.18
C ARG A 596 -15.97 9.87 -5.44
N PRO A 597 -17.03 10.30 -4.73
CA PRO A 597 -17.07 11.65 -4.14
C PRO A 597 -16.35 11.74 -2.78
N GLY A 598 -15.46 12.73 -2.64
CA GLY A 598 -14.74 13.04 -1.39
C GLY A 598 -15.58 13.72 -0.29
N ALA A 599 -14.92 14.06 0.82
CA ALA A 599 -15.55 14.44 2.09
C ALA A 599 -16.43 15.71 2.06
N TRP A 600 -17.52 15.67 2.85
CA TRP A 600 -18.54 16.73 2.91
C TRP A 600 -18.13 17.93 3.78
N SER A 601 -18.40 19.15 3.29
CA SER A 601 -18.21 20.40 4.03
C SER A 601 -19.56 21.07 4.39
N GLY A 602 -20.14 20.67 5.52
CA GLY A 602 -21.38 21.26 6.05
C GLY A 602 -21.46 21.27 7.57
N ASN A 603 -22.52 21.90 8.11
CA ASN A 603 -22.63 22.23 9.54
C ASN A 603 -23.95 21.74 10.16
N LYS A 604 -24.15 20.41 10.16
CA LYS A 604 -25.17 19.70 10.97
C LYS A 604 -24.88 18.20 10.94
N ALA A 605 -25.25 17.49 12.01
CA ALA A 605 -24.94 16.07 12.17
C ALA A 605 -26.17 15.26 12.57
N VAL A 606 -26.14 13.98 12.21
CA VAL A 606 -27.04 12.88 12.64
C VAL A 606 -28.50 12.99 12.19
N GLU A 607 -28.81 12.42 11.02
CA GLU A 607 -29.57 11.15 10.93
C GLU A 607 -29.37 10.50 9.54
N SER A 608 -28.99 9.22 9.51
CA SER A 608 -28.97 8.30 8.34
C SER A 608 -28.45 8.82 6.99
N TYR A 609 -27.16 9.16 6.90
CA TYR A 609 -26.42 8.97 5.64
C TYR A 609 -25.97 7.50 5.56
N VAL A 610 -26.17 6.83 4.42
CA VAL A 610 -25.71 5.44 4.22
C VAL A 610 -25.15 5.26 2.82
N SER A 611 -23.82 5.26 2.73
CA SER A 611 -23.09 4.66 1.62
C SER A 611 -23.22 3.14 1.72
N TYR A 612 -24.11 2.56 0.90
CA TYR A 612 -24.08 1.12 0.63
C TYR A 612 -23.07 0.87 -0.49
N THR A 613 -21.97 0.19 -0.19
CA THR A 613 -21.17 -0.48 -1.21
C THR A 613 -21.92 -1.73 -1.67
N THR A 614 -22.10 -1.84 -2.99
CA THR A 614 -22.52 -3.07 -3.68
C THR A 614 -21.70 -3.17 -4.95
N SER A 615 -21.66 -4.34 -5.59
CA SER A 615 -20.95 -4.55 -6.87
C SER A 615 -21.60 -3.84 -8.08
N ILE A 616 -22.35 -2.76 -7.84
CA ILE A 616 -23.15 -1.99 -8.82
C ILE A 616 -23.22 -0.49 -8.42
N GLY A 617 -22.16 0.04 -7.79
CA GLY A 617 -21.98 1.49 -7.60
C GLY A 617 -22.41 2.10 -6.26
N THR A 618 -22.19 3.41 -6.13
CA THR A 618 -22.28 4.19 -4.87
C THR A 618 -23.46 5.19 -4.88
N TYR A 619 -24.16 5.33 -3.76
CA TYR A 619 -25.38 6.14 -3.62
C TYR A 619 -25.16 7.43 -2.81
N MET A 620 -25.51 8.59 -3.37
CA MET A 620 -25.50 9.88 -2.66
C MET A 620 -26.93 10.34 -2.34
N ALA A 621 -27.28 10.54 -1.07
CA ALA A 621 -28.61 10.98 -0.64
C ALA A 621 -28.55 12.22 0.27
N GLY A 622 -29.38 13.22 -0.02
CA GLY A 622 -29.60 14.38 0.84
C GLY A 622 -30.99 14.37 1.46
N TYR A 623 -31.07 14.58 2.78
CA TYR A 623 -32.30 14.69 3.56
C TYR A 623 -32.29 16.03 4.31
N GLN A 624 -33.34 16.86 4.18
CA GLN A 624 -33.42 18.14 4.89
C GLN A 624 -34.85 18.50 5.30
N ASP A 625 -34.99 18.90 6.57
CA ASP A 625 -36.28 19.27 7.18
C ASP A 625 -36.71 20.73 6.94
N ASN A 626 -35.81 21.63 6.52
CA ASN A 626 -36.06 23.01 6.02
C ASN A 626 -34.72 23.72 5.71
N GLY A 627 -34.45 24.11 4.45
CA GLY A 627 -33.34 25.03 4.14
C GLY A 627 -32.88 25.10 2.68
N THR A 628 -31.62 25.53 2.53
CA THR A 628 -30.78 25.33 1.35
C THR A 628 -29.51 24.64 1.83
N GLU A 629 -29.15 23.51 1.22
CA GLU A 629 -27.92 22.76 1.49
C GLU A 629 -27.23 22.39 0.18
N SER A 630 -25.90 22.25 0.21
CA SER A 630 -25.12 21.92 -1.00
C SER A 630 -24.02 20.89 -0.74
N PHE A 631 -23.91 19.93 -1.65
CA PHE A 631 -22.81 18.99 -1.77
C PHE A 631 -21.86 19.47 -2.87
N THR A 632 -20.55 19.29 -2.69
CA THR A 632 -19.52 19.77 -3.62
C THR A 632 -18.43 18.73 -3.78
N PHE A 633 -18.01 18.47 -5.02
CA PHE A 633 -16.87 17.62 -5.37
C PHE A 633 -16.08 18.26 -6.51
N ILE A 634 -14.86 17.77 -6.76
CA ILE A 634 -13.96 18.26 -7.81
C ILE A 634 -13.79 17.14 -8.84
N LEU A 635 -13.86 17.50 -10.11
CA LEU A 635 -13.44 16.67 -11.24
C LEU A 635 -11.99 17.05 -11.61
N THR A 636 -11.15 16.06 -11.88
CA THR A 636 -9.81 16.19 -12.47
C THR A 636 -9.82 15.80 -13.96
N ASP A 637 -8.67 15.98 -14.60
CA ASP A 637 -8.30 15.42 -15.91
C ASP A 637 -9.30 15.77 -17.03
N LEU A 638 -9.72 17.03 -17.01
CA LEU A 638 -10.60 17.63 -17.98
C LEU A 638 -9.84 18.27 -19.15
N ASN A 639 -10.41 18.17 -20.34
CA ASN A 639 -9.86 18.82 -21.53
C ASN A 639 -10.13 20.33 -21.47
N ALA A 640 -9.16 21.08 -20.92
CA ALA A 640 -9.26 22.51 -20.67
C ALA A 640 -9.52 23.31 -21.97
N GLY A 641 -10.55 24.15 -21.98
CA GLY A 641 -10.99 24.91 -23.16
C GLY A 641 -11.81 24.10 -24.19
N VAL A 642 -11.98 22.80 -24.00
CA VAL A 642 -12.79 21.91 -24.85
C VAL A 642 -14.16 21.64 -24.20
N ALA A 643 -15.16 21.25 -24.98
CA ALA A 643 -16.45 20.80 -24.45
C ALA A 643 -16.30 19.41 -23.82
N ASN A 644 -16.43 19.34 -22.50
CA ASN A 644 -16.48 18.12 -21.70
C ASN A 644 -17.95 17.75 -21.40
N THR A 645 -18.23 16.50 -21.05
CA THR A 645 -19.55 16.05 -20.61
C THR A 645 -19.54 15.52 -19.18
N LEU A 646 -20.66 15.69 -18.47
CA LEU A 646 -20.93 15.01 -17.21
C LEU A 646 -22.27 14.28 -17.35
N LYS A 647 -22.23 12.96 -17.34
CA LYS A 647 -23.37 12.06 -17.17
C LYS A 647 -23.58 11.81 -15.66
N TYR A 648 -24.83 11.64 -15.25
CA TYR A 648 -25.21 11.29 -13.89
C TYR A 648 -26.62 10.67 -13.88
N HIS A 649 -26.93 9.83 -12.90
CA HIS A 649 -28.25 9.21 -12.76
C HIS A 649 -28.92 9.73 -11.48
N TYR A 650 -30.17 10.19 -11.55
CA TYR A 650 -30.87 10.76 -10.39
C TYR A 650 -32.22 10.09 -10.06
N TYR A 651 -32.48 9.99 -8.77
CA TYR A 651 -33.55 9.20 -8.16
C TYR A 651 -34.34 10.11 -7.18
N SER A 652 -35.61 10.46 -7.45
CA SER A 652 -36.45 11.15 -6.45
C SER A 652 -37.07 10.15 -5.48
N LEU A 653 -37.16 10.51 -4.21
CA LEU A 653 -37.66 9.67 -3.12
C LEU A 653 -38.87 10.30 -2.43
N ASN A 654 -39.73 9.44 -1.88
CA ASN A 654 -40.91 9.78 -1.07
C ASN A 654 -41.91 10.77 -1.72
N PRO A 655 -42.80 10.31 -2.62
CA PRO A 655 -43.79 11.15 -3.30
C PRO A 655 -44.99 11.59 -2.42
N GLN A 656 -44.84 11.64 -1.09
CA GLN A 656 -45.91 11.97 -0.13
C GLN A 656 -45.94 13.46 0.25
N ASN A 657 -44.85 14.21 0.08
CA ASN A 657 -44.83 15.65 0.30
C ASN A 657 -45.53 16.39 -0.87
N PRO A 658 -46.50 17.31 -0.61
CA PRO A 658 -47.13 18.10 -1.66
C PRO A 658 -46.23 19.17 -2.28
N ASP A 659 -45.15 19.58 -1.61
CA ASP A 659 -44.26 20.65 -2.08
C ASP A 659 -43.09 20.13 -2.90
N ALA A 660 -42.93 20.70 -4.11
CA ALA A 660 -41.85 20.38 -5.02
C ALA A 660 -40.56 21.11 -4.63
N ASN A 661 -39.49 20.34 -4.42
CA ASN A 661 -38.15 20.87 -4.14
C ASN A 661 -37.42 21.20 -5.43
N ASN A 662 -36.57 22.23 -5.38
CA ASN A 662 -35.79 22.69 -6.53
C ASN A 662 -34.30 22.39 -6.31
N VAL A 663 -33.78 21.37 -6.97
CA VAL A 663 -32.37 20.97 -6.89
C VAL A 663 -31.61 21.55 -8.09
N THR A 664 -30.47 22.19 -7.87
CA THR A 664 -29.60 22.70 -8.94
C THR A 664 -28.27 21.98 -8.96
N LEU A 665 -27.83 21.53 -10.14
CA LEU A 665 -26.45 21.09 -10.38
C LEU A 665 -25.71 22.22 -11.11
N SER A 666 -24.62 22.69 -10.51
CA SER A 666 -23.71 23.68 -11.07
C SER A 666 -22.30 23.13 -11.23
N VAL A 667 -21.55 23.70 -12.17
CA VAL A 667 -20.12 23.44 -12.38
C VAL A 667 -19.39 24.78 -12.37
N ASN A 668 -18.38 24.93 -11.52
CA ASN A 668 -17.70 26.21 -11.23
C ASN A 668 -18.71 27.34 -10.89
N ASP A 669 -19.69 27.02 -10.03
CA ASP A 669 -20.86 27.84 -9.65
C ASP A 669 -21.80 28.26 -10.81
N VAL A 670 -21.55 27.86 -12.06
CA VAL A 670 -22.49 28.04 -13.17
C VAL A 670 -23.56 26.94 -13.10
N VAL A 671 -24.81 27.30 -12.85
CA VAL A 671 -25.94 26.33 -12.85
C VAL A 671 -26.18 25.81 -14.28
N LEU A 672 -26.03 24.49 -14.46
CA LEU A 672 -26.19 23.81 -15.75
C LEU A 672 -27.45 22.93 -15.80
N HIS A 673 -27.96 22.46 -14.66
CA HIS A 673 -29.22 21.74 -14.57
C HIS A 673 -30.05 22.16 -13.36
N ASN A 674 -31.38 22.09 -13.50
CA ASN A 674 -32.35 22.45 -12.45
C ASN A 674 -33.50 21.44 -12.43
N PHE A 675 -33.51 20.56 -11.43
CA PHE A 675 -34.50 19.52 -11.23
C PHE A 675 -35.64 20.00 -10.32
N THR A 676 -36.86 19.59 -10.64
CA THR A 676 -38.06 19.84 -9.81
C THR A 676 -38.61 18.49 -9.37
N THR A 677 -38.67 18.20 -8.07
CA THR A 677 -39.22 16.91 -7.59
C THR A 677 -40.72 16.84 -7.84
N VAL A 678 -41.21 15.67 -8.26
CA VAL A 678 -42.60 15.51 -8.76
C VAL A 678 -43.59 15.32 -7.61
N ALA A 679 -44.52 16.26 -7.46
CA ALA A 679 -45.64 16.13 -6.53
C ALA A 679 -46.69 15.12 -7.04
N ASN A 680 -46.81 13.99 -6.33
CA ASN A 680 -47.93 13.03 -6.26
C ASN A 680 -48.82 12.82 -7.52
N GLN A 681 -48.74 11.63 -8.12
CA GLN A 681 -49.87 11.02 -8.83
C GLN A 681 -50.30 9.69 -8.18
N THR A 682 -51.57 9.34 -8.34
CA THR A 682 -52.29 8.44 -7.42
C THR A 682 -51.91 6.96 -7.53
N ASN A 683 -51.38 6.43 -6.42
CA ASN A 683 -51.56 5.08 -5.84
C ASN A 683 -51.64 3.86 -6.81
N PRO A 684 -50.69 2.89 -6.77
CA PRO A 684 -49.57 2.73 -5.84
C PRO A 684 -48.20 3.11 -6.46
N PRO A 685 -47.50 4.14 -5.97
CA PRO A 685 -46.15 4.45 -6.44
C PRO A 685 -45.09 3.57 -5.76
N SER A 686 -43.96 3.39 -6.45
CA SER A 686 -42.70 2.92 -5.88
C SER A 686 -42.14 3.93 -4.85
N LEU A 687 -41.27 3.46 -3.95
CA LEU A 687 -40.62 4.32 -2.93
C LEU A 687 -39.69 5.37 -3.55
N SER A 688 -39.18 5.08 -4.75
CA SER A 688 -38.40 5.97 -5.61
C SER A 688 -39.08 6.18 -6.98
N ILE A 689 -38.84 7.33 -7.59
CA ILE A 689 -39.04 7.60 -9.01
C ILE A 689 -37.66 7.72 -9.64
N ASP A 690 -37.32 6.79 -10.52
CA ASP A 690 -36.12 6.87 -11.35
C ASP A 690 -36.33 7.83 -12.53
N HIS A 691 -35.34 8.69 -12.79
CA HIS A 691 -35.34 9.65 -13.90
C HIS A 691 -34.27 9.33 -14.96
N GLY A 692 -33.54 8.22 -14.81
CA GLY A 692 -32.53 7.76 -15.77
C GLY A 692 -31.23 8.58 -15.76
N TYR A 693 -30.31 8.19 -16.65
CA TYR A 693 -29.13 8.99 -16.94
C TYR A 693 -29.50 10.32 -17.60
N ASN A 694 -28.84 11.37 -17.15
CA ASN A 694 -28.95 12.72 -17.65
C ASN A 694 -27.52 13.21 -17.94
N THR A 695 -27.31 13.87 -19.08
CA THR A 695 -25.99 14.36 -19.50
C THR A 695 -26.04 15.87 -19.68
N ILE A 696 -25.02 16.56 -19.16
CA ILE A 696 -24.78 18.00 -19.38
C ILE A 696 -23.41 18.20 -20.05
N SER A 697 -23.26 19.29 -20.78
CA SER A 697 -21.99 19.70 -21.40
C SER A 697 -21.47 20.98 -20.76
N PHE A 698 -20.15 21.07 -20.59
CA PHE A 698 -19.49 22.23 -19.99
C PHE A 698 -18.10 22.45 -20.59
N THR A 699 -17.57 23.67 -20.52
CA THR A 699 -16.22 24.01 -21.01
C THR A 699 -15.41 24.56 -19.85
N PRO A 700 -14.54 23.75 -19.23
CA PRO A 700 -13.72 24.18 -18.10
C PRO A 700 -12.53 25.04 -18.57
N THR A 701 -12.05 25.92 -17.71
CA THR A 701 -10.89 26.80 -17.95
C THR A 701 -9.60 26.29 -17.30
N SER A 702 -9.62 25.04 -16.86
CA SER A 702 -8.58 24.31 -16.10
C SER A 702 -8.76 22.82 -16.41
N THR A 703 -7.76 21.99 -16.08
CA THR A 703 -7.92 20.53 -16.03
C THR A 703 -8.84 20.08 -14.89
N THR A 704 -9.24 21.00 -14.01
CA THR A 704 -10.13 20.75 -12.87
C THR A 704 -11.42 21.57 -12.92
N ALA A 705 -12.52 21.03 -12.40
CA ALA A 705 -13.78 21.77 -12.23
C ALA A 705 -14.57 21.30 -11.01
N THR A 706 -15.13 22.25 -10.26
CA THR A 706 -15.92 22.00 -9.05
C THR A 706 -17.38 21.76 -9.42
N VAL A 707 -17.88 20.53 -9.25
CA VAL A 707 -19.32 20.20 -9.35
C VAL A 707 -19.99 20.45 -8.01
N LYS A 708 -21.15 21.10 -8.03
CA LYS A 708 -21.90 21.47 -6.82
C LYS A 708 -23.39 21.23 -7.02
N ILE A 709 -23.95 20.38 -6.18
CA ILE A 709 -25.38 20.06 -6.14
C ILE A 709 -25.97 20.84 -4.97
N THR A 710 -27.09 21.54 -5.17
CA THR A 710 -27.73 22.35 -4.13
C THR A 710 -29.22 22.05 -4.08
N TRP A 711 -29.71 21.57 -2.93
CA TRP A 711 -31.12 21.31 -2.66
C TRP A 711 -31.74 22.58 -2.05
N ASN A 712 -32.90 23.00 -2.56
CA ASN A 712 -33.64 24.15 -2.04
C ASN A 712 -35.08 23.73 -1.72
N THR A 713 -35.44 23.75 -0.43
CA THR A 713 -36.76 23.32 0.04
C THR A 713 -37.68 24.52 0.34
N PRO A 714 -38.96 24.52 -0.08
CA PRO A 714 -39.93 25.53 0.36
C PRO A 714 -40.16 25.52 1.87
N ILE A 715 -40.27 26.71 2.49
CA ILE A 715 -40.40 26.86 3.95
C ILE A 715 -41.85 26.58 4.41
N ASN A 716 -42.29 25.32 4.33
CA ASN A 716 -43.66 24.90 4.63
C ASN A 716 -43.79 23.80 5.71
N GLY A 717 -42.68 23.34 6.29
CA GLY A 717 -42.71 22.57 7.55
C GLY A 717 -43.29 21.15 7.48
N LEU A 718 -43.28 20.52 6.31
CA LEU A 718 -43.49 19.09 6.13
C LEU A 718 -42.21 18.48 5.52
N ALA A 719 -41.65 17.49 6.22
CA ALA A 719 -40.40 16.84 5.85
C ALA A 719 -40.54 15.86 4.66
N GLY A 720 -39.44 15.61 3.96
CA GLY A 720 -39.27 14.46 3.06
C GLY A 720 -39.82 14.62 1.64
N SER A 721 -39.13 15.38 0.79
CA SER A 721 -39.20 15.25 -0.68
C SER A 721 -37.78 15.16 -1.22
N ASP A 722 -37.22 13.96 -1.11
CA ASP A 722 -35.77 13.74 -1.16
C ASP A 722 -35.29 13.44 -2.59
N ALA A 723 -34.01 13.70 -2.86
CA ALA A 723 -33.39 13.44 -4.17
C ALA A 723 -31.97 12.88 -4.00
N GLN A 724 -31.74 11.71 -4.61
CA GLN A 724 -30.45 11.04 -4.65
C GLN A 724 -29.80 11.18 -6.04
N PHE A 725 -28.47 11.08 -6.07
CA PHE A 725 -27.67 10.97 -7.28
C PHE A 725 -26.71 9.78 -7.14
N ARG A 726 -26.28 9.22 -8.27
CA ARG A 726 -25.30 8.14 -8.39
C ARG A 726 -24.70 8.12 -9.79
N GLU A 727 -23.59 7.39 -9.94
CA GLU A 727 -22.90 7.17 -11.24
C GLU A 727 -22.53 8.51 -11.92
N PHE A 728 -21.69 9.32 -11.26
CA PHE A 728 -21.16 10.57 -11.82
C PHE A 728 -19.99 10.28 -12.76
N GLN A 729 -20.14 10.70 -14.01
CA GLN A 729 -19.47 10.07 -15.13
C GLN A 729 -18.95 11.14 -16.10
N VAL A 730 -17.62 11.33 -16.12
CA VAL A 730 -16.97 12.49 -16.77
C VAL A 730 -16.34 12.09 -18.09
N ASN A 731 -16.76 12.77 -19.15
CA ASN A 731 -16.45 12.47 -20.56
C ASN A 731 -16.86 11.05 -20.96
N GLY A 732 -17.18 10.89 -22.24
CA GLY A 732 -17.28 9.55 -22.82
C GLY A 732 -15.93 9.20 -23.41
N GLU A 733 -15.15 8.37 -22.72
CA GLU A 733 -14.02 7.68 -23.33
C GLU A 733 -14.60 6.59 -24.21
N THR A 734 -14.76 6.90 -25.49
CA THR A 734 -15.05 5.89 -26.51
C THR A 734 -13.80 5.05 -26.71
N VAL A 735 -13.60 4.08 -25.82
CA VAL A 735 -12.86 2.87 -26.16
C VAL A 735 -13.54 2.31 -27.40
N ASN A 736 -12.76 2.08 -28.45
CA ASN A 736 -13.21 1.28 -29.56
C ASN A 736 -13.10 -0.18 -29.09
N GLU A 737 -14.21 -0.92 -29.07
CA GLU A 737 -14.13 -2.39 -29.01
C GLU A 737 -13.63 -2.83 -30.39
N CYS A 738 -12.30 -2.81 -30.52
CA CYS A 738 -11.57 -3.36 -31.64
C CYS A 738 -11.42 -4.86 -31.46
N THR A 739 -11.52 -5.57 -32.58
CA THR A 739 -11.38 -7.03 -32.61
C THR A 739 -10.40 -7.35 -33.72
N ASP A 740 -9.33 -8.06 -33.34
CA ASP A 740 -8.30 -8.53 -34.26
C ASP A 740 -8.89 -9.25 -35.46
N ILE A 741 -8.38 -8.91 -36.64
CA ILE A 741 -8.60 -9.63 -37.89
C ILE A 741 -7.37 -10.51 -38.12
N ASP A 742 -7.59 -11.69 -38.71
CA ASP A 742 -6.55 -12.59 -39.20
C ASP A 742 -7.00 -12.96 -40.62
N THR A 743 -6.29 -12.45 -41.63
CA THR A 743 -6.74 -12.43 -43.02
C THR A 743 -6.25 -13.64 -43.82
N ASP A 744 -4.99 -14.08 -43.68
CA ASP A 744 -4.48 -15.32 -44.31
C ASP A 744 -4.87 -16.61 -43.55
N ASN A 745 -5.07 -16.51 -42.22
CA ASN A 745 -5.38 -17.60 -41.26
C ASN A 745 -4.18 -18.46 -40.80
N ASP A 746 -2.97 -17.89 -40.67
CA ASP A 746 -1.82 -18.52 -40.01
C ASP A 746 -1.84 -18.44 -38.47
N GLY A 747 -2.53 -17.43 -37.92
CA GLY A 747 -2.73 -17.20 -36.49
C GLY A 747 -2.06 -15.96 -35.90
N ILE A 748 -1.43 -15.11 -36.71
CA ILE A 748 -1.02 -13.74 -36.31
C ILE A 748 -2.15 -12.74 -36.66
N PRO A 749 -2.51 -11.80 -35.77
CA PRO A 749 -3.41 -10.70 -36.10
C PRO A 749 -2.81 -9.77 -37.18
N ASN A 750 -3.64 -9.24 -38.07
CA ASN A 750 -3.29 -8.28 -39.13
C ASN A 750 -2.35 -7.14 -38.65
N ARG A 751 -2.65 -6.49 -37.52
CA ARG A 751 -1.82 -5.42 -36.92
C ARG A 751 -0.42 -5.86 -36.45
N LEU A 752 -0.20 -7.17 -36.33
CA LEU A 752 1.07 -7.80 -35.96
C LEU A 752 1.70 -8.54 -37.16
N ASP A 753 1.12 -8.41 -38.37
CA ASP A 753 1.49 -9.20 -39.55
C ASP A 753 1.79 -8.35 -40.80
N LEU A 754 3.09 -8.18 -41.00
CA LEU A 754 3.76 -7.53 -42.13
C LEU A 754 3.40 -8.07 -43.54
N ASP A 755 2.53 -9.07 -43.70
CA ASP A 755 2.10 -9.70 -44.97
C ASP A 755 0.69 -10.30 -44.81
N SER A 756 -0.25 -9.47 -44.36
CA SER A 756 -1.58 -9.81 -43.82
C SER A 756 -2.45 -10.77 -44.65
N ASP A 757 -2.28 -10.82 -45.98
CA ASP A 757 -3.01 -11.75 -46.86
C ASP A 757 -2.23 -13.01 -47.28
N GLY A 758 -0.97 -13.11 -46.85
CA GLY A 758 -0.11 -14.27 -46.99
C GLY A 758 0.45 -14.50 -48.39
N ASP A 759 0.37 -13.52 -49.32
CA ASP A 759 0.80 -13.72 -50.71
C ASP A 759 2.31 -13.51 -50.97
N GLY A 760 3.04 -12.95 -49.99
CA GLY A 760 4.50 -12.76 -50.05
C GLY A 760 4.92 -11.34 -50.39
N CYS A 761 4.05 -10.35 -50.16
CA CYS A 761 4.27 -8.94 -50.46
C CYS A 761 3.81 -8.08 -49.27
N PRO A 762 4.71 -7.33 -48.62
CA PRO A 762 4.39 -6.80 -47.32
C PRO A 762 3.46 -5.58 -47.39
N ASP A 763 2.61 -5.44 -46.38
CA ASP A 763 1.56 -4.44 -46.28
C ASP A 763 2.06 -3.02 -46.59
N ALA A 764 3.25 -2.66 -46.11
CA ALA A 764 3.87 -1.35 -46.29
C ALA A 764 4.09 -0.99 -47.78
N SER A 765 4.27 -2.02 -48.62
CA SER A 765 4.38 -1.92 -50.08
C SER A 765 3.02 -1.80 -50.76
N GLU A 766 2.02 -2.54 -50.28
CA GLU A 766 0.71 -2.74 -50.92
C GLU A 766 -0.30 -1.64 -50.51
N ALA A 767 -0.35 -1.30 -49.22
CA ALA A 767 -1.03 -0.11 -48.69
C ALA A 767 -0.36 1.20 -49.19
N GLY A 768 0.93 1.14 -49.55
CA GLY A 768 1.68 2.16 -50.28
C GLY A 768 2.51 3.12 -49.42
N VAL A 769 2.81 2.76 -48.17
CA VAL A 769 3.44 3.61 -47.15
C VAL A 769 4.86 4.03 -47.50
N ILE A 770 5.66 3.12 -48.06
CA ILE A 770 7.08 3.35 -48.45
C ILE A 770 7.25 4.59 -49.33
N ALA A 771 6.27 4.87 -50.19
CA ALA A 771 6.31 6.02 -51.11
C ALA A 771 6.14 7.37 -50.38
N GLN A 772 5.45 7.38 -49.24
CA GLN A 772 5.28 8.55 -48.37
C GLN A 772 6.45 8.68 -47.39
N ALA A 773 6.94 7.57 -46.82
CA ALA A 773 8.13 7.49 -45.97
C ALA A 773 9.46 7.84 -46.70
N GLY A 774 9.40 8.26 -47.96
CA GLY A 774 10.55 8.75 -48.72
C GLY A 774 11.60 7.69 -49.10
N GLY A 775 11.29 6.40 -48.89
CA GLY A 775 12.24 5.29 -49.01
C GLY A 775 12.99 4.95 -47.71
N ASN A 776 12.56 5.45 -46.55
CA ASN A 776 13.00 4.98 -45.25
C ASN A 776 12.18 3.73 -44.87
N ALA A 777 12.63 2.57 -45.33
CA ALA A 777 12.00 1.28 -45.03
C ALA A 777 13.07 0.20 -44.88
N SER A 778 12.82 -0.77 -44.01
CA SER A 778 13.78 -1.77 -43.53
C SER A 778 13.34 -3.20 -43.83
N PRO A 779 14.23 -4.20 -43.74
CA PRO A 779 13.86 -5.60 -43.93
C PRO A 779 13.16 -6.15 -42.68
N GLY A 780 11.89 -6.53 -42.82
CA GLY A 780 11.11 -7.22 -41.78
C GLY A 780 10.97 -8.71 -42.06
N THR A 781 10.32 -9.42 -41.14
CA THR A 781 10.18 -10.88 -41.18
C THR A 781 8.71 -11.25 -41.33
N VAL A 782 8.25 -11.36 -42.58
CA VAL A 782 6.87 -11.79 -42.87
C VAL A 782 6.66 -13.23 -42.43
N VAL A 783 5.46 -13.54 -41.96
CA VAL A 783 5.03 -14.89 -41.58
C VAL A 783 3.76 -15.21 -42.39
N ASN A 784 3.52 -16.49 -42.66
CA ASN A 784 2.38 -16.94 -43.45
C ASN A 784 2.18 -18.44 -43.17
N ILE A 785 1.04 -19.01 -43.55
CA ILE A 785 0.76 -20.48 -43.46
C ILE A 785 1.87 -21.35 -44.09
N GLY A 786 2.61 -20.83 -45.09
CA GLY A 786 3.72 -21.50 -45.75
C GLY A 786 5.05 -21.56 -44.96
N GLY A 787 5.19 -20.73 -43.93
CA GLY A 787 6.41 -20.50 -43.16
C GLY A 787 7.16 -19.21 -43.57
N SER A 788 7.70 -18.52 -42.57
CA SER A 788 8.27 -17.17 -42.65
C SER A 788 9.43 -16.95 -43.63
N THR A 789 9.53 -15.71 -44.16
CA THR A 789 10.68 -15.20 -44.92
C THR A 789 11.06 -13.77 -44.51
N ILE A 790 12.27 -13.32 -44.86
CA ILE A 790 12.69 -11.92 -44.65
C ILE A 790 12.51 -11.15 -45.95
N VAL A 791 11.69 -10.10 -45.94
CA VAL A 791 11.37 -9.28 -47.11
C VAL A 791 11.89 -7.86 -46.90
N THR A 792 12.40 -7.24 -47.98
CA THR A 792 12.90 -5.86 -47.93
C THR A 792 11.76 -4.86 -48.02
N ASN A 793 11.80 -3.83 -47.18
CA ASN A 793 10.76 -2.78 -47.07
C ASN A 793 9.42 -3.37 -46.58
N ALA A 794 9.48 -4.20 -45.54
CA ALA A 794 8.30 -4.62 -44.81
C ALA A 794 7.99 -3.63 -43.67
N ILE A 795 9.03 -3.27 -42.91
CA ILE A 795 8.93 -2.27 -41.83
C ILE A 795 9.26 -0.87 -42.36
N ILE A 796 8.60 0.16 -41.85
CA ILE A 796 8.89 1.58 -42.11
C ILE A 796 9.79 2.14 -41.02
N GLY A 797 10.82 2.91 -41.40
CA GLY A 797 11.87 3.35 -40.49
C GLY A 797 13.03 2.36 -40.33
N ASP A 798 13.55 2.19 -39.11
CA ASP A 798 14.75 1.38 -38.80
C ASP A 798 14.77 0.65 -37.43
N ASN A 799 13.64 0.52 -36.73
CA ASN A 799 13.47 -0.09 -35.38
C ASN A 799 14.55 0.40 -34.40
N VAL A 800 14.61 1.72 -34.25
CA VAL A 800 15.43 2.45 -33.28
C VAL A 800 14.51 3.48 -32.61
N PRO A 801 14.37 3.50 -31.26
CA PRO A 801 13.42 4.37 -30.51
C PRO A 801 13.76 5.88 -30.51
N ALA A 802 14.41 6.36 -31.57
CA ALA A 802 14.57 7.77 -31.91
C ALA A 802 14.02 8.11 -33.32
N SER A 803 13.46 7.11 -34.01
CA SER A 803 12.73 7.20 -35.29
C SER A 803 11.20 7.18 -35.10
N TYR A 804 10.75 6.75 -33.91
CA TYR A 804 9.38 6.51 -33.51
C TYR A 804 9.04 7.40 -32.30
N GLY A 805 7.75 7.64 -32.06
CA GLY A 805 7.31 8.64 -31.07
C GLY A 805 7.27 8.11 -29.63
N ALA A 806 6.61 8.85 -28.75
CA ALA A 806 6.06 8.31 -27.50
C ALA A 806 4.75 7.53 -27.74
N ASN A 807 4.29 7.47 -29.00
CA ASN A 807 3.14 6.74 -29.52
C ASN A 807 3.53 5.60 -30.48
N GLY A 808 4.82 5.25 -30.58
CA GLY A 808 5.31 4.14 -31.43
C GLY A 808 5.29 4.37 -32.95
N PHE A 809 4.35 5.18 -33.45
CA PHE A 809 4.23 5.46 -34.87
C PHE A 809 5.44 6.20 -35.47
N TYR A 810 5.79 5.90 -36.72
CA TYR A 810 6.97 6.46 -37.37
C TYR A 810 6.87 7.99 -37.58
N ASN A 811 7.78 8.74 -36.93
CA ASN A 811 7.86 10.23 -36.96
C ASN A 811 7.94 10.81 -38.39
N GLY A 812 8.43 10.03 -39.36
CA GLY A 812 8.58 10.46 -40.75
C GLY A 812 7.27 10.54 -41.54
N ILE A 813 6.17 9.94 -41.04
CA ILE A 813 4.88 9.88 -41.74
C ILE A 813 3.69 10.41 -40.91
N GLU A 814 3.84 10.63 -39.62
CA GLU A 814 2.77 11.11 -38.73
C GLU A 814 2.56 12.63 -38.74
N ASN A 815 1.46 13.09 -38.13
CA ASN A 815 1.15 14.52 -37.96
C ASN A 815 1.49 15.09 -36.57
N ASN A 816 1.50 14.27 -35.52
CA ASN A 816 1.82 14.64 -34.14
C ASN A 816 2.01 13.40 -33.25
N ASP A 817 3.05 13.42 -32.42
CA ASP A 817 3.40 12.43 -31.39
C ASP A 817 2.37 12.41 -30.24
N THR A 818 1.24 11.71 -30.45
CA THR A 818 0.23 11.33 -29.44
C THR A 818 -0.54 10.08 -29.89
N SER A 819 -1.25 9.42 -28.99
CA SER A 819 -2.24 8.35 -29.29
C SER A 819 -3.48 8.80 -30.09
N THR A 820 -3.46 10.03 -30.64
CA THR A 820 -4.44 10.52 -31.63
C THR A 820 -3.77 11.00 -32.92
N ALA A 821 -2.57 10.48 -33.20
CA ALA A 821 -1.86 10.71 -34.45
C ALA A 821 -2.70 10.25 -35.65
N THR A 822 -2.41 10.86 -36.80
CA THR A 822 -2.93 10.40 -38.09
C THR A 822 -1.86 10.56 -39.16
N TYR A 823 -1.69 9.53 -39.96
CA TYR A 823 -0.87 9.52 -41.18
C TYR A 823 -1.04 10.78 -42.05
N LEU A 824 0.08 11.37 -42.49
CA LEU A 824 0.11 12.50 -43.42
C LEU A 824 -0.23 12.11 -44.88
N GLY A 825 -0.26 10.81 -45.19
CA GLY A 825 -0.46 10.29 -46.53
C GLY A 825 -1.92 9.89 -46.82
N THR A 826 -2.08 8.73 -47.46
CA THR A 826 -3.37 8.04 -47.60
C THR A 826 -3.08 6.56 -47.82
N TYR A 827 -3.57 5.70 -46.93
CA TYR A 827 -3.44 4.25 -47.05
C TYR A 827 -4.34 3.68 -48.15
N THR A 828 -3.91 2.56 -48.72
CA THR A 828 -4.76 1.70 -49.55
C THR A 828 -4.81 0.30 -48.95
N TYR A 829 -5.13 0.18 -47.65
CA TYR A 829 -5.07 -1.09 -46.90
C TYR A 829 -5.83 -2.25 -47.57
N ALA A 830 -6.94 -1.95 -48.26
CA ALA A 830 -7.67 -2.91 -49.11
C ALA A 830 -6.87 -3.49 -50.31
N SER A 831 -5.60 -3.12 -50.48
CA SER A 831 -4.61 -3.83 -51.30
C SER A 831 -4.03 -5.04 -50.56
N ALA A 832 -3.56 -4.84 -49.33
CA ALA A 832 -2.74 -5.78 -48.56
C ALA A 832 -3.53 -6.88 -47.82
N ILE A 833 -4.86 -6.70 -47.72
CA ILE A 833 -5.80 -7.74 -47.27
C ILE A 833 -6.45 -8.50 -48.44
N ASN A 834 -5.73 -8.72 -49.55
CA ASN A 834 -6.28 -9.22 -50.81
C ASN A 834 -5.23 -9.89 -51.74
N ALA A 835 -4.92 -11.15 -51.42
CA ALA A 835 -3.90 -12.06 -52.02
C ALA A 835 -4.01 -12.35 -53.54
N ALA A 836 -4.75 -11.53 -54.26
CA ALA A 836 -4.75 -11.40 -55.70
C ALA A 836 -3.90 -10.20 -56.18
N ILE A 837 -3.26 -9.44 -55.28
CA ILE A 837 -2.59 -8.18 -55.61
C ILE A 837 -1.06 -8.34 -55.74
N SER A 838 -0.38 -9.19 -54.94
CA SER A 838 1.00 -9.76 -55.06
C SER A 838 2.09 -9.01 -55.84
N SER A 839 2.01 -7.67 -55.91
CA SER A 839 2.77 -6.92 -56.89
C SER A 839 3.42 -5.71 -56.25
N CYS A 840 4.49 -6.04 -55.51
CA CYS A 840 5.53 -5.15 -54.96
C CYS A 840 6.30 -4.34 -56.03
N PHE A 841 5.69 -4.11 -57.20
CA PHE A 841 6.10 -3.21 -58.26
C PHE A 841 5.17 -2.00 -58.22
N CYS A 842 5.64 -0.89 -57.64
CA CYS A 842 4.89 0.37 -57.54
C CYS A 842 4.60 1.02 -58.92
N TYR A 843 3.66 0.45 -59.68
CA TYR A 843 3.23 0.94 -60.97
C TYR A 843 2.54 2.29 -60.83
N ARG A 844 3.15 3.35 -61.37
CA ARG A 844 2.38 4.55 -61.69
C ARG A 844 1.40 4.21 -62.83
N PRO A 845 0.06 4.27 -62.63
CA PRO A 845 -0.88 3.81 -63.64
C PRO A 845 -0.75 4.58 -64.95
N ALA A 846 -0.91 3.88 -66.08
CA ALA A 846 -0.90 4.52 -67.39
C ALA A 846 -2.03 5.57 -67.48
N VAL A 847 -1.73 6.74 -68.03
CA VAL A 847 -2.69 7.85 -68.13
C VAL A 847 -3.83 7.49 -69.09
N THR A 848 -4.97 7.08 -68.53
CA THR A 848 -6.17 6.65 -69.27
C THR A 848 -7.08 7.81 -69.69
N ALA A 849 -6.89 9.02 -69.15
CA ALA A 849 -7.67 10.21 -69.44
C ALA A 849 -6.79 11.47 -69.54
N GLY A 850 -7.16 12.40 -70.43
CA GLY A 850 -6.40 13.63 -70.69
C GLY A 850 -5.55 13.55 -71.97
N THR A 851 -4.45 14.30 -72.02
CA THR A 851 -3.55 14.33 -73.18
C THR A 851 -2.64 13.10 -73.20
N ILE A 852 -3.15 12.01 -73.77
CA ILE A 852 -2.40 10.77 -73.95
C ILE A 852 -1.33 10.97 -75.04
N LEU A 853 -0.06 11.04 -74.63
CA LEU A 853 1.09 11.14 -75.54
C LEU A 853 1.61 9.76 -75.94
N ASP A 854 1.91 9.59 -77.22
CA ASP A 854 2.52 8.37 -77.77
C ASP A 854 4.00 8.26 -77.37
N THR A 855 4.46 7.07 -76.95
CA THR A 855 5.89 6.84 -76.69
C THR A 855 6.66 6.82 -78.02
N PRO A 856 7.55 7.79 -78.29
CA PRO A 856 8.06 8.03 -79.64
C PRO A 856 9.20 7.08 -80.05
N GLN A 857 9.90 6.48 -79.08
CA GLN A 857 11.06 5.63 -79.31
C GLN A 857 11.17 4.50 -78.27
N GLY A 858 11.93 3.46 -78.60
CA GLY A 858 12.13 2.35 -77.67
C GLY A 858 13.11 1.29 -78.14
N ILE A 859 13.67 0.55 -77.18
CA ILE A 859 14.65 -0.51 -77.39
C ILE A 859 14.05 -1.85 -76.93
N THR A 860 13.58 -2.67 -77.88
CA THR A 860 13.10 -4.04 -77.60
C THR A 860 14.09 -5.09 -78.08
N SER A 861 14.39 -6.04 -77.19
CA SER A 861 15.13 -7.26 -77.52
C SER A 861 14.23 -8.40 -78.02
N LEU A 862 12.90 -8.19 -78.07
CA LEU A 862 11.89 -9.14 -78.54
C LEU A 862 11.48 -8.92 -80.01
N GLN A 863 12.20 -8.06 -80.75
CA GLN A 863 11.99 -7.79 -82.19
C GLN A 863 10.59 -7.23 -82.55
N ARG A 864 10.00 -6.43 -81.65
CA ARG A 864 8.68 -5.80 -81.84
C ARG A 864 8.70 -4.34 -82.32
N GLY A 865 9.87 -3.76 -82.59
CA GLY A 865 9.98 -2.35 -82.96
C GLY A 865 9.58 -2.09 -84.42
N GLY A 866 8.42 -1.48 -84.65
CA GLY A 866 7.96 -1.11 -86.00
C GLY A 866 6.45 -0.87 -86.10
N ALA A 867 5.99 -0.65 -87.33
CA ALA A 867 4.56 -0.63 -87.66
C ALA A 867 3.96 -2.05 -87.74
N ASP A 868 4.81 -3.05 -88.02
CA ASP A 868 4.51 -4.48 -87.91
C ASP A 868 5.02 -5.01 -86.56
N ASN A 869 4.34 -6.00 -85.98
CA ASN A 869 4.44 -6.48 -84.58
C ASN A 869 3.92 -5.46 -83.53
N ASP A 870 2.62 -5.55 -83.22
CA ASP A 870 1.92 -4.85 -82.13
C ASP A 870 2.01 -3.30 -82.09
N ASN A 871 2.58 -2.67 -83.12
CA ASN A 871 2.81 -1.22 -83.22
C ASN A 871 3.62 -0.66 -82.02
N TRP A 872 4.58 -1.45 -81.52
CA TRP A 872 5.45 -1.10 -80.41
C TRP A 872 6.61 -0.21 -80.90
N PRO A 873 7.01 0.86 -80.19
CA PRO A 873 6.64 1.22 -78.82
C PRO A 873 5.38 2.10 -78.69
N MET A 874 4.82 2.61 -79.79
CA MET A 874 3.74 3.62 -79.80
C MET A 874 2.43 3.14 -79.14
N VAL A 875 2.24 1.83 -78.97
CA VAL A 875 1.17 1.24 -78.15
C VAL A 875 1.30 1.56 -76.65
N ARG A 876 2.51 1.88 -76.17
CA ARG A 876 2.74 2.47 -74.84
C ARG A 876 2.55 3.97 -74.92
N LYS A 877 1.98 4.55 -73.87
CA LYS A 877 1.62 5.97 -73.78
C LYS A 877 2.17 6.58 -72.50
N GLY A 878 2.46 7.89 -72.52
CA GLY A 878 2.92 8.65 -71.36
C GLY A 878 4.40 8.52 -71.02
N ALA A 879 5.19 7.77 -71.79
CA ALA A 879 6.64 7.62 -71.59
C ALA A 879 7.43 8.28 -72.74
N TRP A 880 8.63 8.80 -72.45
CA TRP A 880 9.54 9.33 -73.49
C TRP A 880 10.34 8.23 -74.19
N THR A 881 10.49 7.05 -73.60
CA THR A 881 11.19 5.89 -74.18
C THR A 881 10.68 4.61 -73.53
N ALA A 882 10.45 3.55 -74.32
CA ALA A 882 10.15 2.21 -73.80
C ALA A 882 11.38 1.28 -73.90
N LEU A 883 11.65 0.51 -72.85
CA LEU A 883 12.67 -0.54 -72.86
C LEU A 883 11.98 -1.91 -72.70
N GLU A 884 12.47 -2.96 -73.37
CA GLU A 884 11.84 -4.28 -73.33
C GLU A 884 12.83 -5.45 -73.46
N SER A 885 12.84 -6.31 -72.43
CA SER A 885 13.46 -7.63 -72.49
C SER A 885 12.78 -8.64 -71.59
N LYS A 886 13.03 -9.93 -71.85
CA LYS A 886 12.74 -11.04 -70.94
C LYS A 886 13.96 -11.46 -70.11
N THR A 887 15.18 -11.19 -70.58
CA THR A 887 16.43 -11.76 -70.00
C THR A 887 17.69 -10.91 -70.18
N LYS A 888 17.60 -9.71 -70.77
CA LYS A 888 18.75 -8.84 -71.04
C LYS A 888 18.56 -7.48 -70.39
N GLY A 889 19.42 -7.15 -69.42
CA GLY A 889 19.50 -5.81 -68.87
C GLY A 889 19.93 -4.79 -69.92
N PHE A 890 19.42 -3.56 -69.81
CA PHE A 890 19.91 -2.42 -70.57
C PHE A 890 21.18 -1.88 -69.91
N VAL A 891 22.28 -1.80 -70.67
CA VAL A 891 23.58 -1.34 -70.17
C VAL A 891 23.97 -0.04 -70.88
N PRO A 892 23.72 1.14 -70.28
CA PRO A 892 24.19 2.41 -70.83
C PRO A 892 25.71 2.53 -70.71
N ASN A 893 26.32 3.36 -71.56
CA ASN A 893 27.74 3.68 -71.47
C ASN A 893 28.05 4.32 -70.11
N ARG A 894 29.08 3.83 -69.41
CA ARG A 894 29.48 4.32 -68.09
C ARG A 894 30.64 5.31 -68.24
N LEU A 895 30.44 6.58 -67.88
CA LEU A 895 31.40 7.67 -68.08
C LEU A 895 31.59 8.51 -66.80
N THR A 896 32.76 9.11 -66.63
CA THR A 896 33.03 10.11 -65.60
C THR A 896 32.60 11.52 -66.01
N ASN A 897 32.45 12.44 -65.05
CA ASN A 897 32.17 13.86 -65.30
C ASN A 897 33.09 14.49 -66.37
N GLN A 898 34.38 14.16 -66.36
CA GLN A 898 35.34 14.67 -67.35
C GLN A 898 35.03 14.10 -68.75
N GLN A 899 34.86 12.79 -68.88
CA GLN A 899 34.56 12.14 -70.17
C GLN A 899 33.23 12.61 -70.78
N ILE A 900 32.26 13.00 -69.95
CA ILE A 900 30.99 13.60 -70.39
C ILE A 900 31.23 15.05 -70.86
N THR A 901 32.06 15.81 -70.14
CA THR A 901 32.46 17.17 -70.52
C THR A 901 33.30 17.19 -71.81
N ASP A 902 34.06 16.14 -72.08
CA ASP A 902 34.89 15.98 -73.28
C ASP A 902 34.08 15.62 -74.55
N ILE A 903 32.77 15.35 -74.44
CA ILE A 903 31.91 15.08 -75.60
C ILE A 903 31.81 16.37 -76.44
N PRO A 904 32.19 16.36 -77.74
CA PRO A 904 32.07 17.54 -78.58
C PRO A 904 30.61 18.00 -78.70
N ALA A 905 30.35 19.29 -78.52
CA ALA A 905 28.98 19.84 -78.53
C ALA A 905 28.18 19.54 -79.82
N ALA A 906 28.87 19.32 -80.96
CA ALA A 906 28.24 18.92 -82.22
C ALA A 906 27.76 17.45 -82.27
N ASN A 907 28.13 16.63 -81.27
CA ASN A 907 27.73 15.23 -81.13
C ASN A 907 26.63 15.03 -80.08
N LEU A 908 26.31 16.06 -79.29
CA LEU A 908 25.25 16.00 -78.29
C LEU A 908 23.88 15.99 -78.97
N ILE A 909 22.95 15.24 -78.40
CA ILE A 909 21.56 15.14 -78.83
C ILE A 909 20.65 15.10 -77.61
N GLU A 910 19.45 15.65 -77.76
CA GLU A 910 18.37 15.49 -76.79
C GLU A 910 18.07 13.99 -76.58
N GLY A 911 17.92 13.57 -75.33
CA GLY A 911 17.76 12.16 -74.96
C GLY A 911 19.07 11.34 -74.91
N MET A 912 20.25 11.94 -75.15
CA MET A 912 21.52 11.22 -74.96
C MET A 912 21.65 10.75 -73.49
N MET A 913 21.90 9.46 -73.29
CA MET A 913 21.87 8.82 -71.98
C MET A 913 23.18 8.08 -71.67
N VAL A 914 23.73 8.30 -70.48
CA VAL A 914 24.91 7.61 -69.94
C VAL A 914 24.72 7.31 -68.45
N TYR A 915 25.45 6.37 -67.89
CA TYR A 915 25.56 6.24 -66.43
C TYR A 915 26.78 7.03 -65.96
N ASN A 916 26.58 8.06 -65.13
CA ASN A 916 27.65 8.91 -64.65
C ASN A 916 28.32 8.30 -63.41
N THR A 917 29.50 7.71 -63.58
CA THR A 917 30.27 7.05 -62.50
C THR A 917 30.94 8.02 -61.53
N SER A 918 30.80 9.34 -61.74
CA SER A 918 31.24 10.37 -60.79
C SER A 918 30.10 10.91 -59.93
N LEU A 919 28.84 10.65 -60.30
CA LEU A 919 27.63 11.06 -59.57
C LEU A 919 26.72 9.88 -59.20
N ASN A 920 27.14 8.64 -59.52
CA ASN A 920 26.42 7.38 -59.32
C ASN A 920 24.98 7.32 -59.90
N CYS A 921 24.67 8.15 -60.90
CA CYS A 921 23.31 8.35 -61.40
C CYS A 921 23.16 8.09 -62.91
N LEU A 922 21.91 7.87 -63.34
CA LEU A 922 21.56 7.93 -64.76
C LEU A 922 21.60 9.40 -65.18
N TYR A 923 22.37 9.73 -66.22
CA TYR A 923 22.65 11.08 -66.66
C TYR A 923 22.13 11.25 -68.08
N ILE A 924 21.13 12.11 -68.26
CA ILE A 924 20.39 12.29 -69.52
C ILE A 924 20.51 13.74 -69.96
N ASN A 925 20.86 13.97 -71.22
CA ASN A 925 20.89 15.30 -71.81
C ASN A 925 19.49 15.71 -72.30
N THR A 926 18.89 16.74 -71.67
CA THR A 926 17.50 17.14 -71.91
C THR A 926 17.31 18.28 -72.90
N ASP A 927 18.38 18.81 -73.51
CA ASP A 927 18.29 19.93 -74.47
C ASP A 927 19.27 19.86 -75.67
N GLY A 928 20.13 18.83 -75.72
CA GLY A 928 21.16 18.66 -76.74
C GLY A 928 22.39 19.57 -76.58
N ALA A 929 22.49 20.36 -75.50
CA ALA A 929 23.61 21.23 -75.21
C ALA A 929 24.43 20.75 -74.01
N GLN A 930 25.62 21.32 -73.81
CA GLN A 930 26.54 20.95 -72.72
C GLN A 930 25.91 21.17 -71.32
N THR A 931 24.92 22.05 -71.21
CA THR A 931 24.16 22.37 -69.98
C THR A 931 22.93 21.47 -69.75
N GLY A 932 22.56 20.67 -70.75
CA GLY A 932 21.35 19.84 -70.73
C GLY A 932 21.41 18.62 -69.83
N TRP A 933 22.60 18.21 -69.37
CA TRP A 933 22.74 17.00 -68.58
C TRP A 933 22.07 17.10 -67.19
N LYS A 934 21.07 16.25 -66.95
CA LYS A 934 20.36 16.10 -65.66
C LYS A 934 20.64 14.72 -65.06
N CYS A 935 20.76 14.68 -63.73
CA CYS A 935 21.10 13.50 -62.95
C CYS A 935 19.83 12.94 -62.29
N PHE A 936 19.57 11.67 -62.57
CA PHE A 936 18.46 10.89 -62.03
C PHE A 936 19.08 9.84 -61.12
N ASN A 937 19.14 10.17 -59.82
CA ASN A 937 19.76 9.38 -58.76
C ASN A 937 18.73 8.79 -57.78
N THR A 938 17.54 9.37 -57.66
CA THR A 938 16.40 8.75 -56.99
C THR A 938 15.96 7.51 -57.78
N GLN A 939 15.85 6.38 -57.11
CA GLN A 939 15.30 5.16 -57.69
C GLN A 939 13.77 5.28 -57.74
N THR A 940 13.23 5.64 -58.92
CA THR A 940 11.79 5.49 -59.18
C THR A 940 11.48 4.04 -59.54
N CYS A 941 10.23 3.62 -59.29
CA CYS A 941 9.68 2.32 -59.67
C CYS A 941 9.93 1.98 -61.17
N PRO A 942 10.07 0.68 -61.52
CA PRO A 942 10.49 0.21 -62.84
C PRO A 942 9.47 0.37 -63.99
#